data_AF-A0A0G4GXD7-F1
#
_entry.id   AF-A0A0G4GXD7-F1
#
_cell.length_a   1.000
_cell.length_b   1.000
_cell.length_c   1.000
_cell.angle_alpha   90.00
_cell.angle_beta   90.00
_cell.angle_gamma   90.00
#
_symmetry.space_group_name_H-M   'P 1'
#
loop_
_entity.id
_entity.type
_entity.pdbx_description
1 polymer ?
#
loop_
_entity_poly.entity_id
_entity_poly.type
_entity_poly.pdbx_seq_one_letter_code
_entity_poly.pdbx_strand_id
1 'polypeptide(L)'
;MFPLEFVVYCRYSIRRRTPIIHLRDMCIDRTNAERCYTLLALLLCLLPFLVKSQTLTSVTTLKATGEMKQWHKLTFTFSGPATKEAAMPSPFSYYRLTVNLTHIGASGDRTYTVPGYFAADGSAANTGATGGNKWRCHFTPPHVGRWRYSVAFRRGKNIILDPTLPGKSAGYMDGYEGEFLVKPSDKTGRDGRVKGLLQYVGKRYLWLAGSEEYFLKIGTDSPENLLAYDDFDNTPNHLDSGQPHLGQWEGKGADWRHQLFSFQRSQHDVFLTYNVQGDDGNVFPYTSESSFRIDVSKTDQWEIAFEHATQKGIGLHVKTQETENEFIHGKKHFTVRRAVYYRELVARFGHHPQLVWNLGEETKMPTSLLLAAADSIRSVDPYDHPIDVHTYPDWKEKVYPALIRSDTSKVTGASLQCKFPEQINAEVAEWIAKSAGSANPFVVSNDEQGLSWLGVDIDLNDPNHDFIRTNVLWGTLMAGGSGVEFYFGWGFRRHQTGEKGPTIGNGDREDVPYSTCSDMTCEDFRSRDTMFTQVNLAWRFMKDNRIPFWGMTGSNHLTEQKDDFVFAKEGDIYLVYTFTNTTTVELTVVGKTTYSIQYWNPKTGGDLTYGGVVMADLIDGEISRKMSIPVPEASRIGSSDVLMVVRKANWRSGGPTSTRKIVNGAGV
;
A
#
# COMPACT_ATOMS: atom_id res chain seq x y z
N MET A 1 36.99 55.71 34.30
CA MET A 1 38.30 55.77 33.63
C MET A 1 38.05 55.75 32.13
N PHE A 2 38.46 56.79 31.41
CA PHE A 2 38.60 56.81 29.93
C PHE A 2 39.82 55.97 29.51
N PRO A 3 40.15 55.72 28.21
CA PRO A 3 39.62 56.28 26.94
C PRO A 3 39.33 55.20 25.85
N LEU A 4 39.06 55.42 24.55
CA LEU A 4 38.54 56.53 23.70
C LEU A 4 37.98 55.87 22.41
N GLU A 5 36.84 56.32 21.90
CA GLU A 5 36.44 56.14 20.49
C GLU A 5 36.79 57.41 19.69
N PHE A 6 36.96 57.33 18.37
CA PHE A 6 36.56 58.44 17.50
C PHE A 6 36.09 57.98 16.10
N VAL A 7 34.94 58.53 15.70
CA VAL A 7 34.25 58.30 14.43
C VAL A 7 34.71 59.32 13.39
N VAL A 8 34.78 58.92 12.12
CA VAL A 8 35.03 59.80 10.97
C VAL A 8 33.71 60.21 10.31
N TYR A 9 33.54 61.50 9.98
CA TYR A 9 32.45 61.99 9.13
C TYR A 9 32.97 62.93 8.02
N CYS A 10 32.33 62.85 6.85
CA CYS A 10 32.75 63.48 5.60
C CYS A 10 32.64 65.01 5.57
N ARG A 11 33.37 65.64 4.62
CA ARG A 11 32.75 66.62 3.69
C ARG A 11 33.50 66.76 2.35
N TYR A 12 32.71 67.07 1.32
CA TYR A 12 33.07 67.24 -0.10
C TYR A 12 33.87 68.54 -0.38
N SER A 13 34.69 68.57 -1.44
CA SER A 13 34.32 69.20 -2.74
C SER A 13 35.50 69.65 -3.63
N ILE A 14 35.58 69.08 -4.84
CA ILE A 14 35.94 69.70 -6.15
C ILE A 14 37.18 70.65 -6.23
N ARG A 15 38.17 70.26 -7.05
CA ARG A 15 38.58 71.03 -8.26
C ARG A 15 39.45 70.22 -9.24
N ARG A 16 39.27 70.50 -10.54
CA ARG A 16 40.01 69.93 -11.69
C ARG A 16 41.23 70.79 -12.03
N ARG A 17 42.34 70.18 -12.49
CA ARG A 17 42.98 70.35 -13.82
C ARG A 17 44.49 70.03 -13.80
N THR A 18 44.93 69.37 -14.87
CA THR A 18 46.32 69.14 -15.31
C THR A 18 47.08 70.46 -15.52
N PRO A 19 48.44 70.47 -15.52
CA PRO A 19 49.14 70.28 -16.80
C PRO A 19 50.56 69.64 -16.78
N ILE A 20 50.88 68.96 -17.90
CA ILE A 20 52.12 69.06 -18.72
C ILE A 20 53.48 68.57 -18.15
N ILE A 21 53.92 67.43 -18.73
CA ILE A 21 55.24 67.14 -19.36
C ILE A 21 56.53 67.62 -18.67
N HIS A 22 57.41 66.67 -18.33
CA HIS A 22 58.78 66.66 -18.84
C HIS A 22 59.34 65.23 -18.97
N LEU A 23 59.56 64.77 -20.21
CA LEU A 23 60.46 63.67 -20.52
C LEU A 23 61.89 64.23 -20.60
N ARG A 24 62.83 63.58 -19.94
CA ARG A 24 64.27 63.70 -20.20
C ARG A 24 64.94 62.33 -19.98
N ASP A 25 65.27 61.71 -21.09
CA ASP A 25 66.40 60.80 -21.34
C ASP A 25 67.06 60.13 -20.11
N MET A 26 66.80 58.83 -19.96
CA MET A 26 67.84 57.90 -19.51
C MET A 26 67.92 56.72 -20.47
N CYS A 27 69.14 56.36 -20.84
CA CYS A 27 69.42 55.36 -21.87
C CYS A 27 68.89 53.97 -21.53
N ILE A 28 68.44 53.31 -22.59
CA ILE A 28 68.05 51.91 -22.65
C ILE A 28 69.27 51.01 -22.37
N ASP A 29 69.21 50.15 -21.34
CA ASP A 29 69.94 48.88 -21.36
C ASP A 29 69.13 47.88 -22.20
N ARG A 30 69.64 47.60 -23.41
CA ARG A 30 68.88 46.92 -24.47
C ARG A 30 68.90 45.40 -24.35
N THR A 31 69.48 44.86 -23.27
CA THR A 31 69.79 43.44 -23.13
C THR A 31 68.84 42.66 -22.21
N ASN A 32 68.03 43.35 -21.40
CA ASN A 32 67.03 42.72 -20.52
C ASN A 32 65.58 42.84 -21.03
N ALA A 33 65.30 43.76 -21.96
CA ALA A 33 63.94 43.97 -22.47
C ALA A 33 63.36 42.75 -23.20
N GLU A 34 64.10 42.13 -24.13
CA GLU A 34 63.57 41.02 -24.95
C GLU A 34 63.24 39.77 -24.11
N ARG A 35 64.04 39.47 -23.07
CA ARG A 35 63.74 38.36 -22.15
C ARG A 35 62.46 38.62 -21.36
N CYS A 36 62.22 39.85 -20.92
CA CYS A 36 60.97 40.24 -20.26
C CYS A 36 59.76 40.15 -21.21
N TYR A 37 59.87 40.61 -22.46
CA TYR A 37 58.77 40.49 -23.43
C TYR A 37 58.47 39.04 -23.82
N THR A 38 59.48 38.18 -23.94
CA THR A 38 59.25 36.75 -24.23
C THR A 38 58.54 36.03 -23.07
N LEU A 39 58.95 36.31 -21.83
CA LEU A 39 58.28 35.77 -20.62
C LEU A 39 56.86 36.33 -20.45
N LEU A 40 56.64 37.62 -20.68
CA LEU A 40 55.31 38.22 -20.59
C LEU A 40 54.36 37.68 -21.68
N ALA A 41 54.87 37.46 -22.89
CA ALA A 41 54.10 36.84 -23.97
C ALA A 41 53.75 35.37 -23.68
N LEU A 42 54.69 34.58 -23.12
CA LEU A 42 54.41 33.21 -22.68
C LEU A 42 53.36 33.15 -21.55
N LEU A 43 53.43 34.06 -20.58
CA LEU A 43 52.41 34.20 -19.52
C LEU A 43 51.04 34.62 -20.07
N LEU A 44 51.00 35.56 -21.02
CA LEU A 44 49.76 36.01 -21.68
C LEU A 44 49.16 34.95 -22.63
N CYS A 45 49.96 34.10 -23.26
CA CYS A 45 49.48 32.98 -24.07
C CYS A 45 49.05 31.75 -23.25
N LEU A 46 49.46 31.62 -21.99
CA LEU A 46 49.03 30.54 -21.09
C LEU A 46 47.80 30.91 -20.23
N LEU A 47 47.52 32.20 -20.05
CA LEU A 47 46.33 32.70 -19.34
C LEU A 47 44.97 32.17 -19.88
N PRO A 48 44.75 31.98 -21.21
CA PRO A 48 43.52 31.36 -21.73
C PRO A 48 43.37 29.87 -21.40
N PHE A 49 44.48 29.16 -21.13
CA PHE A 49 44.49 27.71 -20.88
C PHE A 49 44.44 27.34 -19.39
N LEU A 50 44.69 28.29 -18.48
CA LEU A 50 44.50 28.12 -17.03
C LEU A 50 43.10 28.49 -16.53
N VAL A 51 42.26 29.13 -17.36
CA VAL A 51 40.81 29.14 -17.16
C VAL A 51 40.23 27.78 -17.61
N LYS A 52 40.63 26.72 -16.90
CA LYS A 52 39.77 25.54 -16.78
C LYS A 52 38.45 26.06 -16.26
N SER A 53 37.38 25.87 -17.04
CA SER A 53 36.04 26.29 -16.64
C SER A 53 35.67 25.60 -15.32
N GLN A 54 35.94 26.27 -14.21
CA GLN A 54 35.19 26.07 -12.99
C GLN A 54 33.81 26.67 -13.26
N THR A 55 33.00 25.92 -14.01
CA THR A 55 31.58 25.90 -13.74
C THR A 55 31.45 25.67 -12.25
N LEU A 56 31.17 26.73 -11.51
CA LEU A 56 30.53 26.65 -10.21
C LEU A 56 29.21 25.94 -10.48
N THR A 57 29.25 24.61 -10.45
CA THR A 57 28.09 23.79 -10.15
C THR A 57 27.63 24.30 -8.81
N SER A 58 26.64 25.19 -8.83
CA SER A 58 25.86 25.52 -7.66
C SER A 58 25.41 24.18 -7.11
N VAL A 59 26.00 23.76 -6.00
CA VAL A 59 25.56 22.58 -5.26
C VAL A 59 24.25 23.02 -4.63
N THR A 60 23.17 22.93 -5.42
CA THR A 60 21.82 23.15 -4.95
C THR A 60 21.60 22.19 -3.79
N THR A 61 21.61 22.73 -2.57
CA THR A 61 21.47 21.92 -1.35
C THR A 61 20.22 21.09 -1.49
N LEU A 62 20.39 19.76 -1.55
CA LEU A 62 19.33 18.80 -1.79
C LEU A 62 18.14 19.12 -0.88
N LYS A 63 16.98 19.35 -1.48
CA LYS A 63 15.76 19.75 -0.74
C LYS A 63 14.99 18.57 -0.15
N ALA A 64 15.57 17.37 -0.19
CA ALA A 64 15.00 16.14 0.33
C ALA A 64 15.67 15.70 1.64
N THR A 65 14.87 15.27 2.59
CA THR A 65 15.27 14.53 3.80
C THR A 65 14.83 13.08 3.72
N GLY A 66 15.32 12.23 4.63
CA GLY A 66 15.08 10.79 4.64
C GLY A 66 16.33 9.97 4.32
N GLU A 67 16.23 8.66 4.46
CA GLU A 67 17.30 7.74 4.10
C GLU A 67 17.35 7.62 2.56
N MET A 68 18.45 8.03 1.91
CA MET A 68 18.60 7.99 0.44
C MET A 68 18.80 6.55 -0.08
N LYS A 69 17.76 5.72 0.04
CA LYS A 69 17.76 4.28 -0.19
C LYS A 69 16.52 3.85 -0.97
N GLN A 70 16.67 2.80 -1.77
CA GLN A 70 15.58 2.19 -2.54
C GLN A 70 14.43 1.82 -1.60
N TRP A 71 13.18 2.11 -2.00
CA TRP A 71 11.96 1.88 -1.22
C TRP A 71 11.80 2.69 0.10
N HIS A 72 12.66 3.69 0.38
CA HIS A 72 12.49 4.54 1.57
C HIS A 72 11.84 5.88 1.22
N LYS A 73 10.96 6.40 2.08
CA LYS A 73 10.37 7.74 1.92
C LYS A 73 11.46 8.81 1.90
N LEU A 74 11.50 9.59 0.82
CA LEU A 74 12.23 10.84 0.68
C LEU A 74 11.24 12.00 0.72
N THR A 75 11.49 12.99 1.59
CA THR A 75 10.60 14.14 1.80
C THR A 75 11.23 15.40 1.24
N PHE A 76 10.81 15.80 0.04
CA PHE A 76 11.20 17.09 -0.55
C PHE A 76 10.40 18.20 0.12
N THR A 77 11.09 19.20 0.69
CA THR A 77 10.44 20.35 1.36
C THR A 77 10.92 21.66 0.76
N PHE A 78 9.96 22.49 0.33
CA PHE A 78 10.22 23.80 -0.28
C PHE A 78 9.53 24.92 0.50
N SER A 79 10.15 26.11 0.52
CA SER A 79 9.47 27.34 0.93
C SER A 79 8.73 27.93 -0.27
N GLY A 80 7.41 28.01 -0.18
CA GLY A 80 6.53 28.57 -1.20
C GLY A 80 5.76 29.80 -0.70
N PRO A 81 4.60 30.14 -1.30
CA PRO A 81 3.75 31.19 -0.78
C PRO A 81 3.21 30.81 0.60
N ALA A 82 3.15 31.80 1.49
CA ALA A 82 2.48 31.66 2.77
C ALA A 82 0.97 31.56 2.55
N THR A 83 0.33 30.55 3.12
CA THR A 83 -1.10 30.28 2.98
C THR A 83 -1.60 29.51 4.21
N LYS A 84 -2.90 29.17 4.22
CA LYS A 84 -3.55 28.37 5.26
C LYS A 84 -4.73 27.60 4.67
N GLU A 85 -5.18 26.57 5.37
CA GLU A 85 -6.27 25.67 4.95
C GLU A 85 -7.52 26.42 4.48
N ALA A 86 -7.95 27.42 5.26
CA ALA A 86 -9.13 28.24 5.01
C ALA A 86 -8.90 29.40 4.01
N ALA A 87 -7.71 29.51 3.38
CA ALA A 87 -7.40 30.64 2.51
C ALA A 87 -8.28 30.71 1.24
N MET A 88 -8.41 31.91 0.70
CA MET A 88 -9.01 32.18 -0.61
C MET A 88 -7.97 32.91 -1.48
N PRO A 89 -7.59 32.37 -2.66
CA PRO A 89 -8.01 31.09 -3.21
C PRO A 89 -7.52 29.87 -2.40
N SER A 90 -8.20 28.74 -2.51
CA SER A 90 -7.86 27.50 -1.77
C SER A 90 -6.48 26.99 -2.14
N PRO A 91 -5.59 26.67 -1.18
CA PRO A 91 -4.25 26.18 -1.50
C PRO A 91 -4.30 24.85 -2.27
N PHE A 92 -5.25 23.98 -1.90
CA PHE A 92 -5.42 22.61 -2.41
C PHE A 92 -5.92 22.52 -3.86
N SER A 93 -6.58 23.57 -4.38
CA SER A 93 -7.11 23.59 -5.76
C SER A 93 -6.59 24.71 -6.66
N TYR A 94 -5.91 25.71 -6.08
CA TYR A 94 -5.32 26.82 -6.83
C TYR A 94 -3.84 26.63 -7.14
N TYR A 95 -3.10 25.89 -6.32
CA TYR A 95 -1.70 25.57 -6.57
C TYR A 95 -1.55 24.09 -6.96
N ARG A 96 -0.55 23.79 -7.79
CA ARG A 96 -0.15 22.42 -8.15
C ARG A 96 1.36 22.34 -8.07
N LEU A 97 1.86 21.62 -7.07
CA LEU A 97 3.26 21.21 -6.98
C LEU A 97 3.43 19.85 -7.64
N THR A 98 4.42 19.74 -8.50
CA THR A 98 4.84 18.50 -9.14
C THR A 98 6.36 18.45 -9.11
N VAL A 99 6.92 17.31 -8.68
CA VAL A 99 8.35 17.04 -8.75
C VAL A 99 8.54 15.90 -9.74
N ASN A 100 9.21 16.16 -10.86
CA ASN A 100 9.58 15.12 -11.82
C ASN A 100 10.92 14.54 -11.37
N LEU A 101 10.96 13.24 -11.06
CA LEU A 101 12.16 12.55 -10.60
C LEU A 101 12.59 11.54 -11.66
N THR A 102 13.79 11.70 -12.21
CA THR A 102 14.32 10.89 -13.31
C THR A 102 15.49 10.05 -12.82
N HIS A 103 15.32 8.73 -12.84
CA HIS A 103 16.41 7.77 -12.65
C HIS A 103 17.28 7.75 -13.91
N ILE A 104 18.59 7.83 -13.73
CA ILE A 104 19.57 7.74 -14.83
C ILE A 104 20.05 6.29 -14.90
N GLY A 105 19.34 5.48 -15.71
CA GLY A 105 19.53 4.04 -15.82
C GLY A 105 20.39 3.63 -17.03
N ALA A 106 21.08 2.49 -16.91
CA ALA A 106 21.82 1.91 -18.04
C ALA A 106 20.90 1.48 -19.21
N SER A 107 19.63 1.18 -18.92
CA SER A 107 18.58 0.87 -19.90
C SER A 107 17.83 2.11 -20.42
N GLY A 108 18.31 3.32 -20.10
CA GLY A 108 17.65 4.60 -20.37
C GLY A 108 17.11 5.27 -19.11
N ASP A 109 16.72 6.54 -19.27
CA ASP A 109 16.18 7.37 -18.19
C ASP A 109 14.71 7.02 -17.92
N ARG A 110 14.31 6.93 -16.63
CA ARG A 110 12.93 6.69 -16.21
C ARG A 110 12.41 7.80 -15.30
N THR A 111 11.37 8.51 -15.73
CA THR A 111 10.79 9.65 -15.01
C THR A 111 9.52 9.28 -14.25
N TYR A 112 9.39 9.80 -13.03
CA TYR A 112 8.25 9.68 -12.12
C TYR A 112 7.70 11.08 -11.84
N THR A 113 6.40 11.30 -12.10
CA THR A 113 5.75 12.61 -11.98
C THR A 113 5.01 12.71 -10.65
N VAL A 114 5.71 13.11 -9.58
CA VAL A 114 5.21 12.98 -8.21
C VAL A 114 4.43 14.22 -7.78
N PRO A 115 3.21 14.08 -7.25
CA PRO A 115 2.41 15.21 -6.78
C PRO A 115 2.90 15.69 -5.40
N GLY A 116 3.01 17.02 -5.26
CA GLY A 116 3.21 17.68 -3.97
C GLY A 116 1.97 18.41 -3.45
N TYR A 117 2.01 18.72 -2.16
CA TYR A 117 0.90 19.24 -1.34
C TYR A 117 1.32 20.39 -0.42
N PHE A 118 0.35 21.07 0.19
CA PHE A 118 0.58 22.14 1.17
C PHE A 118 0.75 21.57 2.59
N ALA A 119 1.85 21.93 3.25
CA ALA A 119 2.31 21.32 4.51
C ALA A 119 2.53 22.35 5.65
N ALA A 120 1.78 23.46 5.63
CA ALA A 120 1.77 24.48 6.68
C ALA A 120 3.18 24.97 7.11
N ASP A 121 3.56 24.75 8.38
CA ASP A 121 4.86 25.11 8.95
C ASP A 121 5.96 24.07 8.68
N GLY A 122 5.59 22.88 8.22
CA GLY A 122 6.47 21.73 8.02
C GLY A 122 6.67 20.85 9.25
N SER A 123 5.83 20.99 10.28
CA SER A 123 5.78 20.14 11.48
C SER A 123 4.34 19.98 12.02
N ALA A 124 3.34 20.13 11.15
CA ALA A 124 1.93 20.28 11.51
C ALA A 124 1.42 19.18 12.46
N ALA A 125 1.85 17.93 12.27
CA ALA A 125 1.49 16.80 13.15
C ALA A 125 1.84 16.98 14.64
N ASN A 126 2.78 17.88 14.96
CA ASN A 126 3.20 18.21 16.33
C ASN A 126 2.80 19.62 16.78
N THR A 127 2.37 20.48 15.86
CA THR A 127 2.14 21.92 16.12
C THR A 127 0.70 22.36 15.94
N GLY A 128 -0.17 21.52 15.35
CA GLY A 128 -1.54 21.90 14.97
C GLY A 128 -1.60 23.03 13.95
N ALA A 129 -0.53 23.22 13.17
CA ALA A 129 -0.38 24.38 12.30
C ALA A 129 -1.29 24.28 11.06
N THR A 130 -2.37 25.06 11.05
CA THR A 130 -3.29 25.21 9.90
C THR A 130 -2.74 26.10 8.77
N GLY A 131 -1.53 26.63 8.93
CA GLY A 131 -0.95 27.63 8.03
C GLY A 131 0.56 27.78 8.12
N GLY A 132 1.16 28.31 7.05
CA GLY A 132 2.61 28.48 6.92
C GLY A 132 3.05 28.58 5.47
N ASN A 133 4.33 28.31 5.20
CA ASN A 133 4.93 28.45 3.86
C ASN A 133 5.60 27.18 3.32
N LYS A 134 5.37 26.01 3.93
CA LYS A 134 5.96 24.74 3.50
C LYS A 134 5.08 24.00 2.51
N TRP A 135 5.75 23.44 1.52
CA TRP A 135 5.17 22.61 0.48
C TRP A 135 6.02 21.36 0.36
N ARG A 136 5.38 20.19 0.37
CA ARG A 136 6.05 18.90 0.44
C ARG A 136 5.72 18.02 -0.76
N CYS A 137 6.59 17.05 -1.00
CA CYS A 137 6.41 15.95 -1.95
C CYS A 137 7.11 14.72 -1.37
N HIS A 138 6.38 13.60 -1.23
CA HIS A 138 6.93 12.33 -0.76
C HIS A 138 7.24 11.41 -1.93
N PHE A 139 8.46 10.88 -1.97
CA PHE A 139 8.93 10.02 -3.06
C PHE A 139 9.68 8.80 -2.52
N THR A 140 9.37 7.62 -3.06
CA THR A 140 9.93 6.34 -2.68
C THR A 140 10.66 5.77 -3.89
N PRO A 141 12.00 5.89 -3.98
CA PRO A 141 12.73 5.61 -5.22
C PRO A 141 12.75 4.11 -5.53
N PRO A 142 12.22 3.67 -6.69
CA PRO A 142 12.19 2.25 -7.05
C PRO A 142 13.53 1.67 -7.51
N HIS A 143 14.52 2.53 -7.77
CA HIS A 143 15.79 2.15 -8.39
C HIS A 143 17.00 2.75 -7.67
N VAL A 144 18.02 1.91 -7.45
CA VAL A 144 19.35 2.30 -6.98
C VAL A 144 20.08 3.07 -8.08
N GLY A 145 20.87 4.08 -7.72
CA GLY A 145 21.70 4.84 -8.65
C GLY A 145 21.46 6.35 -8.61
N ARG A 146 21.85 7.04 -9.69
CA ARG A 146 21.73 8.50 -9.80
C ARG A 146 20.31 8.89 -10.17
N TRP A 147 19.81 9.93 -9.51
CA TRP A 147 18.54 10.56 -9.79
C TRP A 147 18.74 12.05 -10.06
N ARG A 148 17.96 12.58 -10.99
CA ARG A 148 17.75 14.02 -11.20
C ARG A 148 16.34 14.37 -10.75
N TYR A 149 16.10 15.61 -10.36
CA TYR A 149 14.76 16.13 -10.20
C TYR A 149 14.60 17.51 -10.84
N SER A 150 13.39 17.81 -11.29
CA SER A 150 12.94 19.17 -11.63
C SER A 150 11.58 19.45 -11.00
N VAL A 151 11.34 20.71 -10.60
CA VAL A 151 10.13 21.12 -9.87
C VAL A 151 9.28 22.02 -10.75
N ALA A 152 8.01 21.66 -10.92
CA ALA A 152 6.99 22.53 -11.49
C ALA A 152 6.03 22.96 -10.37
N PHE A 153 5.99 24.26 -10.08
CA PHE A 153 5.05 24.83 -9.13
C PHE A 153 4.17 25.85 -9.84
N ARG A 154 2.95 25.41 -10.17
CA ARG A 154 1.99 26.14 -10.99
C ARG A 154 0.81 26.63 -10.16
N ARG A 155 0.13 27.66 -10.66
CA ARG A 155 -1.12 28.19 -10.11
C ARG A 155 -2.17 28.48 -11.17
N GLY A 156 -3.42 28.32 -10.80
CA GLY A 156 -4.58 28.58 -11.65
C GLY A 156 -5.88 28.11 -10.99
N LYS A 157 -7.03 28.69 -11.37
CA LYS A 157 -8.32 28.23 -10.87
C LYS A 157 -8.55 26.78 -11.27
N ASN A 158 -8.75 25.90 -10.29
CA ASN A 158 -9.00 24.46 -10.45
C ASN A 158 -7.89 23.72 -11.23
N ILE A 159 -6.64 24.17 -11.13
CA ILE A 159 -5.49 23.60 -11.88
C ILE A 159 -5.20 22.12 -11.56
N ILE A 160 -5.76 21.59 -10.47
CA ILE A 160 -5.63 20.18 -10.06
C ILE A 160 -6.63 19.24 -10.76
N LEU A 161 -7.60 19.75 -11.53
CA LEU A 161 -8.60 18.92 -12.23
C LEU A 161 -7.98 18.07 -13.35
N ASP A 162 -6.90 18.56 -13.93
CA ASP A 162 -6.22 17.97 -15.08
C ASP A 162 -4.73 18.34 -14.98
N PRO A 163 -3.83 17.36 -14.83
CA PRO A 163 -2.39 17.62 -14.68
C PRO A 163 -1.75 18.23 -15.93
N THR A 164 -2.40 18.14 -17.11
CA THR A 164 -1.91 18.74 -18.37
C THR A 164 -2.13 20.25 -18.44
N LEU A 165 -3.08 20.81 -17.67
CA LEU A 165 -3.35 22.25 -17.64
C LEU A 165 -2.05 23.02 -17.33
N PRO A 166 -1.59 23.95 -18.19
CA PRO A 166 -0.26 24.56 -18.03
C PRO A 166 -0.17 25.50 -16.82
N GLY A 167 -1.29 26.17 -16.50
CA GLY A 167 -1.36 27.18 -15.45
C GLY A 167 -0.47 28.40 -15.72
N LYS A 168 -0.17 29.13 -14.65
CA LYS A 168 0.92 30.13 -14.61
C LYS A 168 1.96 29.67 -13.60
N SER A 169 3.20 30.11 -13.75
CA SER A 169 4.20 29.98 -12.68
C SER A 169 3.66 30.58 -11.37
N ALA A 170 3.85 29.86 -10.27
CA ALA A 170 3.64 30.39 -8.93
C ALA A 170 4.90 31.05 -8.36
N GLY A 171 6.06 30.93 -9.03
CA GLY A 171 7.36 31.38 -8.54
C GLY A 171 7.96 30.42 -7.50
N TYR A 172 8.72 30.96 -6.56
CA TYR A 172 9.35 30.22 -5.45
C TYR A 172 10.28 29.09 -5.92
N MET A 173 9.81 27.84 -5.91
CA MET A 173 10.52 26.62 -6.30
C MET A 173 10.22 26.17 -7.75
N ASP A 174 9.37 26.87 -8.49
CA ASP A 174 9.12 26.58 -9.91
C ASP A 174 10.43 26.73 -10.72
N GLY A 175 10.83 25.67 -11.42
CA GLY A 175 12.10 25.59 -12.13
C GLY A 175 13.31 25.20 -11.27
N TYR A 176 13.13 24.77 -10.01
CA TYR A 176 14.23 24.20 -9.22
C TYR A 176 14.65 22.83 -9.77
N GLU A 177 15.95 22.59 -9.78
CA GLU A 177 16.56 21.31 -10.21
C GLU A 177 17.61 20.83 -9.20
N GLY A 178 17.98 19.55 -9.30
CA GLY A 178 19.09 18.98 -8.54
C GLY A 178 19.33 17.50 -8.85
N GLU A 179 20.39 16.94 -8.26
CA GLU A 179 20.71 15.52 -8.35
C GLU A 179 20.90 14.90 -6.95
N PHE A 180 20.67 13.60 -6.85
CA PHE A 180 20.99 12.79 -5.65
C PHE A 180 21.33 11.35 -6.04
N LEU A 181 21.83 10.57 -5.06
CA LEU A 181 22.20 9.17 -5.24
C LEU A 181 21.38 8.31 -4.27
N VAL A 182 20.68 7.33 -4.81
CA VAL A 182 19.93 6.32 -4.05
C VAL A 182 20.78 5.06 -3.90
N LYS A 183 20.93 4.57 -2.68
CA LYS A 183 21.62 3.32 -2.33
C LYS A 183 20.65 2.13 -2.27
N PRO A 184 21.12 0.88 -2.22
CA PRO A 184 20.27 -0.26 -1.85
C PRO A 184 19.60 -0.06 -0.48
N SER A 185 18.42 -0.66 -0.29
CA SER A 185 17.81 -0.78 1.03
C SER A 185 18.64 -1.72 1.92
N ASP A 186 18.65 -1.46 3.23
CA ASP A 186 19.26 -2.30 4.26
C ASP A 186 18.24 -2.83 5.28
N LYS A 187 16.94 -2.66 5.00
CA LYS A 187 15.88 -3.22 5.85
C LYS A 187 15.84 -4.74 5.70
N THR A 188 15.36 -5.42 6.73
CA THR A 188 15.30 -6.89 6.83
C THR A 188 14.02 -7.35 7.51
N GLY A 189 13.66 -8.62 7.35
CA GLY A 189 12.51 -9.21 8.02
C GLY A 189 11.19 -8.85 7.35
N ARG A 190 10.26 -8.25 8.12
CA ARG A 190 8.89 -7.96 7.66
C ARG A 190 8.68 -6.58 7.06
N ASP A 191 9.49 -5.59 7.44
CA ASP A 191 9.42 -4.19 6.97
C ASP A 191 9.10 -4.14 5.45
N GLY A 192 8.05 -3.41 5.07
CA GLY A 192 7.54 -3.39 3.70
C GLY A 192 8.57 -2.97 2.66
N ARG A 193 9.62 -2.23 3.08
CA ARG A 193 10.74 -1.79 2.24
C ARG A 193 11.74 -2.91 1.91
N VAL A 194 11.59 -4.09 2.52
CA VAL A 194 12.22 -5.35 2.08
C VAL A 194 11.54 -5.90 0.83
N LYS A 195 10.21 -5.75 0.77
CA LYS A 195 9.34 -6.30 -0.28
C LYS A 195 9.18 -5.36 -1.46
N GLY A 196 9.39 -4.06 -1.24
CA GLY A 196 9.24 -3.04 -2.26
C GLY A 196 7.79 -2.87 -2.70
N LEU A 197 7.61 -2.20 -3.84
CA LEU A 197 6.30 -1.80 -4.34
C LEU A 197 5.40 -3.00 -4.66
N LEU A 198 4.15 -2.97 -4.19
CA LEU A 198 3.07 -3.88 -4.56
C LEU A 198 2.47 -3.43 -5.89
N GLN A 199 2.55 -4.28 -6.92
CA GLN A 199 2.23 -3.90 -8.29
C GLN A 199 1.18 -4.82 -8.93
N TYR A 200 0.29 -4.21 -9.69
CA TYR A 200 -0.51 -4.94 -10.68
C TYR A 200 0.34 -5.24 -11.92
N VAL A 201 0.41 -6.52 -12.31
CA VAL A 201 1.27 -7.01 -13.41
C VAL A 201 0.47 -7.58 -14.58
N GLY A 202 -0.77 -7.10 -14.78
CA GLY A 202 -1.67 -7.58 -15.85
C GLY A 202 -2.18 -9.01 -15.63
N LYS A 203 -2.29 -9.45 -14.38
CA LYS A 203 -2.62 -10.83 -13.98
C LYS A 203 -3.46 -10.86 -12.71
N ARG A 204 -4.10 -12.01 -12.44
CA ARG A 204 -4.92 -12.33 -11.26
C ARG A 204 -4.24 -12.13 -9.89
N TYR A 205 -2.91 -12.00 -9.84
CA TYR A 205 -2.15 -11.83 -8.61
C TYR A 205 -1.21 -10.62 -8.70
N LEU A 206 -1.11 -9.89 -7.60
CA LEU A 206 -0.17 -8.78 -7.42
C LEU A 206 1.26 -9.29 -7.22
N TRP A 207 2.23 -8.39 -7.41
CA TRP A 207 3.67 -8.68 -7.36
C TRP A 207 4.41 -7.72 -6.43
N LEU A 208 5.31 -8.24 -5.60
CA LEU A 208 6.18 -7.45 -4.74
C LEU A 208 7.52 -7.18 -5.45
N ALA A 209 7.71 -5.95 -5.92
CA ALA A 209 8.78 -5.56 -6.84
C ALA A 209 10.20 -5.62 -6.24
N GLY A 210 10.34 -5.61 -4.91
CA GLY A 210 11.62 -5.69 -4.20
C GLY A 210 12.03 -7.12 -3.81
N SER A 211 11.07 -8.01 -3.53
CA SER A 211 11.35 -9.42 -3.21
C SER A 211 11.12 -10.40 -4.36
N GLU A 212 10.60 -9.92 -5.50
CA GLU A 212 10.31 -10.71 -6.69
C GLU A 212 9.42 -11.93 -6.40
N GLU A 213 8.35 -11.73 -5.62
CA GLU A 213 7.36 -12.77 -5.30
C GLU A 213 5.93 -12.31 -5.57
N TYR A 214 5.06 -13.24 -5.98
CA TYR A 214 3.62 -12.99 -6.06
C TYR A 214 3.03 -12.82 -4.65
N PHE A 215 2.08 -11.91 -4.50
CA PHE A 215 1.44 -11.59 -3.23
C PHE A 215 0.18 -12.43 -3.01
N LEU A 216 0.00 -12.89 -1.76
CA LEU A 216 -1.27 -13.39 -1.24
C LEU A 216 -1.68 -12.51 -0.06
N LYS A 217 -2.82 -11.86 -0.18
CA LYS A 217 -3.37 -10.95 0.82
C LYS A 217 -3.86 -11.74 2.04
N ILE A 218 -3.40 -11.35 3.22
CA ILE A 218 -3.98 -11.80 4.48
C ILE A 218 -4.10 -10.60 5.41
N GLY A 219 -5.29 -10.33 5.91
CA GLY A 219 -5.55 -9.04 6.53
C GLY A 219 -6.84 -8.92 7.32
N THR A 220 -7.18 -7.69 7.66
CA THR A 220 -8.38 -7.32 8.42
C THR A 220 -9.17 -6.30 7.62
N ASP A 221 -10.49 -6.46 7.55
CA ASP A 221 -11.40 -5.46 6.96
C ASP A 221 -12.15 -4.68 8.05
N SER A 222 -11.54 -4.65 9.23
CA SER A 222 -12.07 -4.01 10.44
C SER A 222 -10.95 -3.57 11.38
N PRO A 223 -11.16 -2.54 12.19
CA PRO A 223 -12.32 -1.67 12.14
C PRO A 223 -12.19 -0.65 10.99
N GLU A 224 -13.24 -0.45 10.19
CA GLU A 224 -13.16 0.50 9.07
C GLU A 224 -12.84 1.95 9.53
N ASN A 225 -13.22 2.29 10.75
CA ASN A 225 -13.00 3.59 11.39
C ASN A 225 -11.59 3.76 11.98
N LEU A 226 -10.60 2.94 11.61
CA LEU A 226 -9.22 2.92 12.16
C LEU A 226 -8.53 4.31 12.31
N LEU A 227 -8.97 5.31 11.54
CA LEU A 227 -8.47 6.69 11.58
C LEU A 227 -9.27 7.64 12.49
N ALA A 228 -10.24 7.14 13.25
CA ALA A 228 -11.06 7.87 14.23
C ALA A 228 -10.41 7.93 15.63
N TYR A 229 -9.09 8.12 15.69
CA TYR A 229 -8.33 8.10 16.93
C TYR A 229 -8.34 9.46 17.65
N ASP A 230 -8.62 9.49 18.96
CA ASP A 230 -8.84 10.71 19.76
C ASP A 230 -7.69 11.73 19.73
N ASP A 231 -6.43 11.28 19.70
CA ASP A 231 -5.26 12.18 19.64
C ASP A 231 -5.00 12.75 18.23
N PHE A 232 -5.83 12.43 17.22
CA PHE A 232 -5.75 13.08 15.91
C PHE A 232 -6.50 14.43 15.91
N ASP A 233 -5.83 15.47 15.45
CA ASP A 233 -6.36 16.84 15.39
C ASP A 233 -7.72 16.88 14.67
N ASN A 234 -8.73 17.53 15.28
CA ASN A 234 -10.07 17.71 14.70
C ASN A 234 -10.77 16.39 14.28
N THR A 235 -10.49 15.28 14.96
CA THR A 235 -11.19 13.99 14.82
C THR A 235 -12.19 13.85 15.97
N PRO A 236 -13.52 13.93 15.73
CA PRO A 236 -14.51 13.67 16.77
C PRO A 236 -14.62 12.16 17.02
N ASN A 237 -14.79 11.74 18.27
CA ASN A 237 -15.14 10.35 18.56
C ASN A 237 -16.62 10.30 19.00
N HIS A 238 -17.47 9.85 18.08
CA HIS A 238 -18.92 9.77 18.30
C HIS A 238 -19.34 8.50 19.07
N LEU A 239 -18.40 7.57 19.28
CA LEU A 239 -18.61 6.27 19.94
C LEU A 239 -18.03 6.19 21.36
N ASP A 240 -17.60 7.34 21.94
CA ASP A 240 -17.01 7.51 23.29
C ASP A 240 -17.31 6.34 24.24
N SER A 241 -16.37 5.38 24.28
CA SER A 241 -16.51 4.14 25.03
C SER A 241 -16.32 4.34 26.54
N GLY A 242 -15.94 5.55 26.96
CA GLY A 242 -15.57 5.88 28.34
C GLY A 242 -14.32 5.14 28.84
N GLN A 243 -13.62 4.41 27.97
CA GLN A 243 -12.35 3.74 28.26
C GLN A 243 -11.27 4.35 27.35
N PRO A 244 -10.17 4.90 27.89
CA PRO A 244 -8.96 5.05 27.10
C PRO A 244 -8.50 3.67 26.62
N HIS A 245 -7.73 3.57 25.54
CA HIS A 245 -7.28 2.34 24.83
C HIS A 245 -6.50 1.31 25.68
N LEU A 246 -7.09 0.81 26.77
CA LEU A 246 -6.40 0.21 27.92
C LEU A 246 -6.51 -1.31 27.95
N GLY A 247 -5.77 -1.94 27.04
CA GLY A 247 -5.59 -3.40 26.94
C GLY A 247 -4.17 -3.90 27.22
N GLN A 248 -3.42 -3.26 28.15
CA GLN A 248 -2.05 -3.62 28.53
C GLN A 248 -1.04 -3.73 27.37
N TRP A 249 -0.62 -2.59 26.84
CA TRP A 249 0.57 -2.46 26.00
C TRP A 249 1.66 -1.75 26.85
N GLU A 250 2.53 -2.54 27.51
CA GLU A 250 3.42 -2.00 28.56
C GLU A 250 4.48 -1.02 28.03
N GLY A 251 4.28 0.27 28.30
CA GLY A 251 5.26 1.33 28.07
C GLY A 251 4.75 2.69 28.55
N LYS A 252 5.21 3.15 29.71
CA LYS A 252 4.76 4.45 30.28
C LYS A 252 5.27 5.62 29.44
N GLY A 253 4.35 6.23 28.69
CA GLY A 253 4.60 7.34 27.76
C GLY A 253 3.89 7.07 26.44
N ALA A 254 2.56 6.91 26.50
CA ALA A 254 1.75 6.39 25.42
C ALA A 254 1.89 7.23 24.14
N ASP A 255 2.65 6.71 23.18
CA ASP A 255 2.77 7.28 21.85
C ASP A 255 1.86 6.48 20.91
N TRP A 256 0.74 7.07 20.50
CA TRP A 256 -0.22 6.42 19.58
C TRP A 256 0.44 5.98 18.26
N ARG A 257 1.53 6.65 17.89
CA ARG A 257 2.39 6.41 16.72
C ARG A 257 2.99 4.99 16.66
N HIS A 258 2.82 4.18 17.71
CA HIS A 258 3.32 2.81 17.81
C HIS A 258 2.23 1.78 18.17
N GLN A 259 0.95 2.20 18.27
CA GLN A 259 -0.13 1.36 18.79
C GLN A 259 -1.09 0.88 17.69
N LEU A 260 -1.45 1.76 16.75
CA LEU A 260 -2.07 1.39 15.48
C LEU A 260 -1.14 0.44 14.70
N PHE A 261 -1.69 -0.55 13.99
CA PHE A 261 -0.95 -1.54 13.19
C PHE A 261 0.03 -2.43 14.01
N SER A 262 -0.26 -2.65 15.29
CA SER A 262 0.58 -3.47 16.19
C SER A 262 0.40 -4.99 16.00
N PHE A 263 -0.65 -5.43 15.32
CA PHE A 263 -1.01 -6.85 15.20
C PHE A 263 -0.18 -7.60 14.14
N GLN A 264 0.85 -8.30 14.61
CA GLN A 264 1.92 -8.85 13.77
C GLN A 264 1.54 -10.05 12.86
N ARG A 265 0.27 -10.43 12.71
CA ARG A 265 -0.13 -11.55 11.83
C ARG A 265 -0.89 -11.10 10.58
N SER A 266 -1.33 -9.85 10.52
CA SER A 266 -1.76 -9.21 9.27
C SER A 266 -0.56 -8.92 8.35
N GLN A 267 -0.84 -8.83 7.04
CA GLN A 267 0.03 -8.24 6.02
C GLN A 267 -0.62 -7.04 5.33
N HIS A 268 -1.90 -6.77 5.59
CA HIS A 268 -2.68 -5.76 4.88
C HIS A 268 -3.89 -5.38 5.72
N ASP A 269 -4.09 -4.10 6.01
CA ASP A 269 -5.21 -3.64 6.82
C ASP A 269 -6.06 -2.67 6.00
N VAL A 270 -7.38 -2.87 6.03
CA VAL A 270 -8.36 -1.98 5.40
C VAL A 270 -8.83 -0.93 6.39
N PHE A 271 -9.09 0.27 5.87
CA PHE A 271 -9.71 1.37 6.60
C PHE A 271 -10.36 2.35 5.62
N LEU A 272 -11.37 3.06 6.10
CA LEU A 272 -11.92 4.21 5.41
C LEU A 272 -11.01 5.44 5.57
N THR A 273 -11.02 6.32 4.58
CA THR A 273 -10.47 7.68 4.71
C THR A 273 -11.55 8.77 4.63
N TYR A 274 -12.82 8.41 4.41
CA TYR A 274 -13.97 9.30 4.50
C TYR A 274 -15.26 8.50 4.76
N ASN A 275 -15.84 8.63 5.96
CA ASN A 275 -17.09 7.96 6.40
C ASN A 275 -18.20 8.96 6.83
N VAL A 276 -18.02 10.28 6.63
CA VAL A 276 -18.99 11.34 7.02
C VAL A 276 -20.39 11.10 6.43
N GLN A 277 -21.42 11.05 7.28
CA GLN A 277 -22.82 10.65 6.98
C GLN A 277 -23.08 9.15 6.82
N GLY A 278 -22.06 8.31 6.92
CA GLY A 278 -22.18 6.86 7.04
C GLY A 278 -22.19 6.39 8.49
N ASP A 279 -21.78 5.14 8.72
CA ASP A 279 -22.09 4.40 9.96
C ASP A 279 -21.46 4.99 11.24
N ASP A 280 -20.24 5.55 11.16
CA ASP A 280 -19.57 6.22 12.30
C ASP A 280 -19.34 7.74 12.09
N GLY A 281 -19.22 8.20 10.85
CA GLY A 281 -19.28 9.63 10.50
C GLY A 281 -18.10 10.53 10.91
N ASN A 282 -17.08 9.98 11.59
CA ASN A 282 -15.96 10.67 12.22
C ASN A 282 -14.63 10.66 11.43
N VAL A 283 -14.44 9.74 10.49
CA VAL A 283 -13.23 9.67 9.65
C VAL A 283 -13.37 10.60 8.46
N PHE A 284 -12.52 11.63 8.41
CA PHE A 284 -12.40 12.53 7.26
C PHE A 284 -11.05 13.27 7.26
N PRO A 285 -10.45 13.56 6.08
CA PRO A 285 -9.17 14.24 5.97
C PRO A 285 -9.31 15.77 6.09
N TYR A 286 -10.51 16.24 6.43
CA TYR A 286 -10.90 17.65 6.37
C TYR A 286 -10.90 18.32 7.76
N THR A 287 -10.90 19.65 7.77
CA THR A 287 -10.95 20.47 9.00
C THR A 287 -12.27 20.36 9.78
N SER A 288 -13.30 19.74 9.19
CA SER A 288 -14.58 19.37 9.81
C SER A 288 -15.37 18.47 8.84
N GLU A 289 -16.35 17.74 9.35
CA GLU A 289 -17.32 16.94 8.57
C GLU A 289 -18.00 17.75 7.44
N SER A 290 -18.25 19.04 7.71
CA SER A 290 -18.90 20.00 6.81
C SER A 290 -17.93 20.74 5.87
N SER A 291 -16.63 20.46 5.96
CA SER A 291 -15.55 21.12 5.21
C SER A 291 -15.07 20.29 4.02
N PHE A 292 -14.39 20.97 3.09
CA PHE A 292 -13.63 20.37 1.99
C PHE A 292 -12.24 20.99 1.89
N ARG A 293 -11.72 21.46 3.03
CA ARG A 293 -10.34 21.90 3.21
C ARG A 293 -9.63 20.79 3.94
N ILE A 294 -8.53 20.30 3.38
CA ILE A 294 -7.70 19.29 4.03
C ILE A 294 -7.21 19.86 5.36
N ASP A 295 -7.31 19.05 6.40
CA ASP A 295 -6.67 19.28 7.69
C ASP A 295 -5.21 18.85 7.57
N VAL A 296 -4.30 19.81 7.65
CA VAL A 296 -2.89 19.59 7.36
C VAL A 296 -2.19 18.89 8.51
N SER A 297 -2.60 19.09 9.76
CA SER A 297 -2.00 18.41 10.91
C SER A 297 -2.55 16.99 11.07
N LYS A 298 -3.87 16.79 10.99
CA LYS A 298 -4.50 15.45 11.01
C LYS A 298 -3.88 14.51 9.97
N THR A 299 -3.77 14.96 8.73
CA THR A 299 -3.21 14.13 7.65
C THR A 299 -1.67 13.99 7.71
N ASP A 300 -0.96 14.85 8.44
CA ASP A 300 0.47 14.68 8.79
C ASP A 300 0.63 13.74 10.00
N GLN A 301 -0.41 13.52 10.82
CA GLN A 301 -0.47 12.51 11.89
C GLN A 301 -0.79 11.11 11.33
N TRP A 302 -1.77 11.00 10.42
CA TRP A 302 -2.07 9.75 9.70
C TRP A 302 -0.83 9.16 9.02
N GLU A 303 -0.02 10.02 8.38
CA GLU A 303 1.27 9.68 7.78
C GLU A 303 2.24 8.97 8.75
N ILE A 304 2.21 9.33 10.04
CA ILE A 304 3.06 8.68 11.05
C ILE A 304 2.57 7.25 11.34
N ALA A 305 1.25 7.05 11.41
CA ALA A 305 0.67 5.72 11.60
C ALA A 305 0.94 4.81 10.38
N PHE A 306 0.84 5.33 9.16
CA PHE A 306 1.11 4.57 7.93
C PHE A 306 2.62 4.27 7.70
N GLU A 307 3.52 5.16 8.11
CA GLU A 307 4.96 4.86 8.18
C GLU A 307 5.22 3.75 9.22
N HIS A 308 4.46 3.69 10.32
CA HIS A 308 4.54 2.58 11.27
C HIS A 308 4.04 1.25 10.65
N ALA A 309 2.90 1.25 9.97
CA ALA A 309 2.40 0.09 9.22
C ALA A 309 3.45 -0.44 8.23
N THR A 310 4.07 0.47 7.47
CA THR A 310 5.18 0.16 6.55
C THR A 310 6.36 -0.51 7.27
N GLN A 311 6.76 -0.01 8.45
CA GLN A 311 7.83 -0.60 9.27
C GLN A 311 7.48 -2.00 9.81
N LYS A 312 6.20 -2.28 10.06
CA LYS A 312 5.71 -3.60 10.49
C LYS A 312 5.55 -4.60 9.34
N GLY A 313 5.48 -4.12 8.10
CA GLY A 313 5.19 -4.95 6.93
C GLY A 313 3.70 -5.15 6.68
N ILE A 314 2.89 -4.17 7.08
CA ILE A 314 1.45 -4.12 6.86
C ILE A 314 1.20 -3.11 5.73
N GLY A 315 0.57 -3.58 4.65
CA GLY A 315 0.10 -2.74 3.56
C GLY A 315 -1.24 -2.08 3.87
N LEU A 316 -1.59 -1.08 3.06
CA LEU A 316 -2.75 -0.21 3.26
C LEU A 316 -3.80 -0.50 2.18
N HIS A 317 -4.98 -0.98 2.56
CA HIS A 317 -6.13 -1.00 1.66
C HIS A 317 -6.99 0.23 1.96
N VAL A 318 -6.91 1.25 1.10
CA VAL A 318 -7.59 2.52 1.36
C VAL A 318 -8.96 2.50 0.70
N LYS A 319 -10.00 2.09 1.43
CA LYS A 319 -11.40 2.34 1.05
C LYS A 319 -11.62 3.85 1.13
N THR A 320 -11.87 4.50 -0.01
CA THR A 320 -11.85 5.97 -0.04
C THR A 320 -13.14 6.62 0.44
N GLN A 321 -14.30 6.03 0.21
CA GLN A 321 -15.60 6.62 0.54
C GLN A 321 -16.55 5.51 0.93
N GLU A 322 -17.62 5.84 1.63
CA GLU A 322 -18.70 4.90 1.97
C GLU A 322 -19.90 5.13 1.05
N THR A 323 -20.80 4.15 0.96
CA THR A 323 -22.01 4.22 0.15
C THR A 323 -22.86 5.47 0.42
N GLU A 324 -22.91 5.89 1.68
CA GLU A 324 -23.73 6.97 2.19
C GLU A 324 -23.17 8.33 1.73
N ASN A 325 -21.85 8.39 1.53
CA ASN A 325 -21.11 9.63 1.36
C ASN A 325 -20.41 9.79 0.00
N GLU A 326 -20.34 8.72 -0.80
CA GLU A 326 -19.70 8.68 -2.12
C GLU A 326 -20.20 9.77 -3.07
N PHE A 327 -21.38 10.34 -2.83
CA PHE A 327 -21.96 11.42 -3.63
C PHE A 327 -21.69 12.84 -3.10
N ILE A 328 -21.14 13.01 -1.89
CA ILE A 328 -20.74 14.31 -1.34
C ILE A 328 -19.59 14.92 -2.15
N HIS A 329 -18.69 14.09 -2.68
CA HIS A 329 -17.67 14.50 -3.65
C HIS A 329 -18.20 14.66 -5.10
N GLY A 330 -19.51 14.62 -5.29
CA GLY A 330 -20.22 14.86 -6.55
C GLY A 330 -20.89 13.60 -7.09
N LYS A 331 -22.17 13.73 -7.48
CA LYS A 331 -23.07 12.59 -7.76
C LYS A 331 -23.04 12.02 -9.19
N LYS A 332 -22.87 12.87 -10.20
CA LYS A 332 -22.92 12.48 -11.63
C LYS A 332 -21.71 12.90 -12.45
N HIS A 333 -20.93 13.84 -11.94
CA HIS A 333 -19.79 14.42 -12.64
C HIS A 333 -18.59 14.37 -11.71
N PHE A 334 -17.42 14.11 -12.27
CA PHE A 334 -16.16 14.24 -11.55
C PHE A 334 -15.94 15.73 -11.21
N THR A 335 -15.74 16.06 -9.93
CA THR A 335 -15.69 17.45 -9.47
C THR A 335 -14.29 17.84 -9.01
N VAL A 336 -14.02 19.15 -8.95
CA VAL A 336 -12.77 19.68 -8.36
C VAL A 336 -12.60 19.25 -6.90
N ARG A 337 -13.69 18.98 -6.18
CA ARG A 337 -13.67 18.50 -4.80
C ARG A 337 -13.13 17.07 -4.73
N ARG A 338 -13.64 16.16 -5.58
CA ARG A 338 -13.13 14.79 -5.72
C ARG A 338 -11.68 14.75 -6.22
N ALA A 339 -11.34 15.65 -7.14
CA ALA A 339 -9.97 15.80 -7.63
C ALA A 339 -8.99 16.26 -6.54
N VAL A 340 -9.37 17.21 -5.67
CA VAL A 340 -8.58 17.57 -4.48
C VAL A 340 -8.41 16.35 -3.57
N TYR A 341 -9.52 15.65 -3.29
CA TYR A 341 -9.53 14.53 -2.36
C TYR A 341 -8.56 13.41 -2.76
N TYR A 342 -8.71 12.82 -3.95
CA TYR A 342 -7.80 11.77 -4.43
C TYR A 342 -6.37 12.28 -4.60
N ARG A 343 -6.18 13.52 -5.06
CA ARG A 343 -4.82 14.08 -5.22
C ARG A 343 -4.10 14.23 -3.89
N GLU A 344 -4.77 14.68 -2.83
CA GLU A 344 -4.16 14.89 -1.53
C GLU A 344 -3.87 13.55 -0.83
N LEU A 345 -4.75 12.54 -0.98
CA LEU A 345 -4.45 11.17 -0.55
C LEU A 345 -3.18 10.63 -1.25
N VAL A 346 -3.10 10.72 -2.57
CA VAL A 346 -1.93 10.23 -3.33
C VAL A 346 -0.66 11.03 -3.03
N ALA A 347 -0.74 12.36 -2.87
CA ALA A 347 0.41 13.22 -2.61
C ALA A 347 1.02 13.05 -1.21
N ARG A 348 0.21 12.57 -0.25
CA ARG A 348 0.65 12.27 1.12
C ARG A 348 1.05 10.80 1.21
N PHE A 349 0.11 9.89 0.99
CA PHE A 349 0.23 8.47 1.33
C PHE A 349 0.62 7.58 0.14
N GLY A 350 0.51 8.07 -1.09
CA GLY A 350 0.84 7.30 -2.30
C GLY A 350 2.31 6.89 -2.45
N HIS A 351 3.17 7.18 -1.48
CA HIS A 351 4.58 6.76 -1.46
C HIS A 351 4.80 5.44 -0.69
N HIS A 352 3.80 4.91 0.03
CA HIS A 352 3.93 3.66 0.78
C HIS A 352 4.10 2.46 -0.18
N PRO A 353 4.98 1.49 0.13
CA PRO A 353 5.31 0.43 -0.82
C PRO A 353 4.20 -0.61 -1.00
N GLN A 354 3.33 -0.82 -0.01
CA GLN A 354 2.24 -1.79 -0.08
C GLN A 354 0.93 -1.04 0.12
N LEU A 355 0.25 -0.76 -0.98
CA LEU A 355 -0.90 0.13 -1.03
C LEU A 355 -1.83 -0.31 -2.16
N VAL A 356 -3.12 -0.37 -1.84
CA VAL A 356 -4.23 -0.59 -2.77
C VAL A 356 -5.22 0.56 -2.59
N TRP A 357 -5.57 1.25 -3.67
CA TRP A 357 -6.64 2.26 -3.65
C TRP A 357 -7.97 1.58 -3.92
N ASN A 358 -8.97 1.77 -3.07
CA ASN A 358 -10.32 1.24 -3.30
C ASN A 358 -11.31 2.40 -3.48
N LEU A 359 -12.03 2.41 -4.60
CA LEU A 359 -12.81 3.58 -5.03
C LEU A 359 -14.00 3.89 -4.12
N GLY A 360 -14.47 2.92 -3.34
CA GLY A 360 -15.48 3.12 -2.32
C GLY A 360 -15.96 1.81 -1.72
N GLU A 361 -16.44 1.89 -0.49
CA GLU A 361 -17.06 0.83 0.28
C GLU A 361 -18.52 0.63 -0.14
N GLU A 362 -18.89 -0.64 -0.29
CA GLU A 362 -20.16 -1.13 -0.83
C GLU A 362 -20.67 -0.39 -2.10
N THR A 363 -19.79 0.25 -2.88
CA THR A 363 -20.13 1.44 -3.69
C THR A 363 -21.33 1.30 -4.65
N LYS A 364 -22.14 2.36 -4.69
CA LYS A 364 -23.27 2.53 -5.63
C LYS A 364 -22.97 3.56 -6.73
N MET A 365 -21.70 3.97 -6.88
CA MET A 365 -21.28 4.95 -7.88
C MET A 365 -21.56 4.46 -9.31
N PRO A 366 -22.08 5.33 -10.21
CA PRO A 366 -22.27 4.95 -11.60
C PRO A 366 -20.93 4.68 -12.30
N THR A 367 -20.90 3.74 -13.25
CA THR A 367 -19.66 3.31 -13.96
C THR A 367 -18.83 4.48 -14.49
N SER A 368 -19.46 5.52 -15.04
CA SER A 368 -18.75 6.70 -15.57
C SER A 368 -18.00 7.50 -14.49
N LEU A 369 -18.47 7.47 -13.26
CA LEU A 369 -17.81 8.10 -12.11
C LEU A 369 -16.69 7.23 -11.55
N LEU A 370 -16.87 5.91 -11.52
CA LEU A 370 -15.81 4.95 -11.16
C LEU A 370 -14.64 5.03 -12.15
N LEU A 371 -14.91 5.03 -13.46
CA LEU A 371 -13.88 5.22 -14.49
C LEU A 371 -13.14 6.55 -14.32
N ALA A 372 -13.86 7.66 -14.14
CA ALA A 372 -13.25 8.97 -13.92
C ALA A 372 -12.46 9.07 -12.61
N ALA A 373 -12.86 8.33 -11.56
CA ALA A 373 -12.12 8.24 -10.30
C ALA A 373 -10.82 7.45 -10.48
N ALA A 374 -10.87 6.30 -11.13
CA ALA A 374 -9.69 5.48 -11.44
C ALA A 374 -8.70 6.24 -12.34
N ASP A 375 -9.19 6.92 -13.39
CA ASP A 375 -8.38 7.80 -14.25
C ASP A 375 -7.77 8.96 -13.45
N SER A 376 -8.51 9.58 -12.53
CA SER A 376 -7.99 10.67 -11.70
C SER A 376 -6.86 10.20 -10.79
N ILE A 377 -7.00 9.07 -10.11
CA ILE A 377 -5.93 8.48 -9.27
C ILE A 377 -4.72 8.16 -10.15
N ARG A 378 -4.94 7.44 -11.26
CA ARG A 378 -3.89 7.06 -12.23
C ARG A 378 -3.14 8.27 -12.82
N SER A 379 -3.80 9.42 -12.97
CA SER A 379 -3.18 10.64 -13.50
C SER A 379 -2.22 11.34 -12.54
N VAL A 380 -2.24 10.99 -11.25
CA VAL A 380 -1.39 11.61 -10.22
C VAL A 380 -0.57 10.61 -9.40
N ASP A 381 -0.89 9.31 -9.41
CA ASP A 381 -0.10 8.27 -8.77
C ASP A 381 1.11 7.87 -9.64
N PRO A 382 2.35 8.16 -9.21
CA PRO A 382 3.54 7.90 -10.01
C PRO A 382 4.00 6.44 -9.97
N TYR A 383 3.32 5.55 -9.22
CA TYR A 383 3.73 4.16 -9.02
C TYR A 383 2.80 3.12 -9.66
N ASP A 384 1.67 3.55 -10.23
CA ASP A 384 0.65 2.67 -10.82
C ASP A 384 0.09 1.64 -9.82
N HIS A 385 -0.28 2.07 -8.61
CA HIS A 385 -0.84 1.16 -7.60
C HIS A 385 -2.11 0.44 -8.11
N PRO A 386 -2.41 -0.75 -7.56
CA PRO A 386 -3.70 -1.40 -7.77
C PRO A 386 -4.86 -0.47 -7.38
N ILE A 387 -5.91 -0.52 -8.20
CA ILE A 387 -7.17 0.20 -7.98
C ILE A 387 -8.29 -0.82 -7.96
N ASP A 388 -8.90 -1.02 -6.80
CA ASP A 388 -9.98 -1.97 -6.57
C ASP A 388 -11.31 -1.24 -6.37
N VAL A 389 -12.40 -2.01 -6.38
CA VAL A 389 -13.75 -1.54 -6.08
C VAL A 389 -14.40 -2.57 -5.15
N HIS A 390 -14.98 -2.12 -4.04
CA HIS A 390 -15.83 -2.94 -3.16
C HIS A 390 -17.31 -2.66 -3.44
N THR A 391 -18.20 -3.65 -3.29
CA THR A 391 -19.63 -3.53 -3.66
C THR A 391 -20.53 -4.41 -2.79
N TYR A 392 -21.75 -3.96 -2.49
CA TYR A 392 -22.84 -4.82 -1.98
C TYR A 392 -22.90 -6.18 -2.69
N PRO A 393 -23.34 -7.26 -2.01
CA PRO A 393 -23.34 -8.59 -2.61
C PRO A 393 -24.27 -8.67 -3.83
N ASP A 394 -25.35 -7.88 -3.88
CA ASP A 394 -26.30 -7.78 -4.99
C ASP A 394 -25.94 -6.68 -6.02
N TRP A 395 -24.83 -5.94 -5.84
CA TRP A 395 -24.37 -4.91 -6.79
C TRP A 395 -23.22 -5.36 -7.69
N LYS A 396 -22.55 -6.47 -7.39
CA LYS A 396 -21.45 -7.03 -8.19
C LYS A 396 -21.76 -7.05 -9.71
N GLU A 397 -22.92 -7.58 -10.10
CA GLU A 397 -23.37 -7.66 -11.51
C GLU A 397 -23.76 -6.31 -12.14
N LYS A 398 -24.04 -5.28 -11.32
CA LYS A 398 -24.31 -3.91 -11.79
C LYS A 398 -23.01 -3.15 -12.06
N VAL A 399 -21.96 -3.44 -11.28
CA VAL A 399 -20.69 -2.70 -11.26
C VAL A 399 -19.62 -3.38 -12.11
N TYR A 400 -19.16 -4.57 -11.72
CA TYR A 400 -17.98 -5.21 -12.30
C TYR A 400 -18.09 -5.48 -13.81
N PRO A 401 -19.20 -6.00 -14.38
CA PRO A 401 -19.26 -6.29 -15.81
C PRO A 401 -19.05 -5.06 -16.70
N ALA A 402 -19.37 -3.85 -16.22
CA ALA A 402 -19.16 -2.62 -16.96
C ALA A 402 -17.70 -2.13 -16.89
N LEU A 403 -17.01 -2.38 -15.78
CA LEU A 403 -15.58 -2.11 -15.60
C LEU A 403 -14.72 -3.11 -16.40
N ILE A 404 -15.10 -4.40 -16.37
CA ILE A 404 -14.45 -5.49 -17.12
C ILE A 404 -14.48 -5.26 -18.62
N ARG A 405 -15.62 -4.77 -19.17
CA ARG A 405 -15.78 -4.52 -20.62
C ARG A 405 -15.21 -3.19 -21.11
N SER A 406 -14.63 -2.36 -20.24
CA SER A 406 -14.14 -1.03 -20.59
C SER A 406 -12.62 -1.05 -20.81
N ASP A 407 -12.19 -0.98 -22.08
CA ASP A 407 -10.77 -0.92 -22.45
C ASP A 407 -10.04 0.31 -21.86
N THR A 408 -10.77 1.35 -21.47
CA THR A 408 -10.21 2.53 -20.80
C THR A 408 -10.05 2.36 -19.30
N SER A 409 -10.70 1.36 -18.68
CA SER A 409 -10.68 1.14 -17.23
C SER A 409 -9.26 1.08 -16.66
N LYS A 410 -9.08 1.68 -15.47
CA LYS A 410 -7.86 1.59 -14.65
C LYS A 410 -8.08 0.78 -13.37
N VAL A 411 -9.29 0.21 -13.20
CA VAL A 411 -9.60 -0.74 -12.13
C VAL A 411 -8.92 -2.07 -12.43
N THR A 412 -8.21 -2.59 -11.45
CA THR A 412 -7.37 -3.80 -11.53
C THR A 412 -7.88 -4.96 -10.70
N GLY A 413 -8.84 -4.73 -9.80
CA GLY A 413 -9.36 -5.76 -8.91
C GLY A 413 -10.81 -5.57 -8.47
N ALA A 414 -11.32 -6.61 -7.84
CA ALA A 414 -12.66 -6.70 -7.26
C ALA A 414 -12.53 -7.16 -5.80
N SER A 415 -12.94 -6.28 -4.89
CA SER A 415 -12.98 -6.51 -3.45
C SER A 415 -14.38 -7.07 -3.14
N LEU A 416 -14.47 -8.39 -2.89
CA LEU A 416 -15.77 -9.05 -2.79
C LEU A 416 -16.30 -9.10 -1.37
N GLN A 417 -17.49 -8.52 -1.18
CA GLN A 417 -18.40 -8.82 -0.08
C GLN A 417 -19.22 -10.07 -0.37
N CYS A 418 -19.07 -11.13 0.42
CA CYS A 418 -19.73 -12.41 0.20
C CYS A 418 -20.63 -12.80 1.37
N LYS A 419 -21.94 -12.68 1.16
CA LYS A 419 -22.97 -12.88 2.19
C LYS A 419 -23.02 -14.28 2.78
N PHE A 420 -22.73 -15.30 1.95
CA PHE A 420 -22.81 -16.71 2.32
C PHE A 420 -21.41 -17.31 2.20
N PRO A 421 -20.70 -17.58 3.32
CA PRO A 421 -19.35 -18.10 3.28
C PRO A 421 -19.18 -19.35 2.42
N GLU A 422 -20.16 -20.26 2.45
CA GLU A 422 -20.19 -21.50 1.67
C GLU A 422 -20.20 -21.27 0.14
N GLN A 423 -20.53 -20.06 -0.32
CA GLN A 423 -20.55 -19.67 -1.74
C GLN A 423 -19.28 -18.95 -2.19
N ILE A 424 -18.40 -18.53 -1.26
CA ILE A 424 -17.19 -17.72 -1.56
C ILE A 424 -16.31 -18.37 -2.62
N ASN A 425 -16.07 -19.68 -2.54
CA ASN A 425 -15.25 -20.39 -3.52
C ASN A 425 -15.82 -20.24 -4.95
N ALA A 426 -17.13 -20.37 -5.10
CA ALA A 426 -17.80 -20.24 -6.39
C ALA A 426 -17.84 -18.78 -6.88
N GLU A 427 -18.17 -17.83 -6.00
CA GLU A 427 -18.20 -16.39 -6.35
C GLU A 427 -16.81 -15.87 -6.77
N VAL A 428 -15.76 -16.21 -6.03
CA VAL A 428 -14.37 -15.83 -6.36
C VAL A 428 -13.97 -16.41 -7.72
N ALA A 429 -14.23 -17.71 -7.96
CA ALA A 429 -13.95 -18.37 -9.23
C ALA A 429 -14.74 -17.74 -10.41
N GLU A 430 -15.99 -17.33 -10.18
CA GLU A 430 -16.83 -16.65 -11.17
C GLU A 430 -16.26 -15.30 -11.60
N TRP A 431 -15.88 -14.43 -10.66
CA TRP A 431 -15.33 -13.11 -10.98
C TRP A 431 -13.93 -13.18 -11.59
N ILE A 432 -13.14 -14.19 -11.22
CA ILE A 432 -11.90 -14.55 -11.91
C ILE A 432 -12.20 -14.92 -13.37
N ALA A 433 -13.16 -15.81 -13.63
CA ALA A 433 -13.49 -16.27 -14.98
C ALA A 433 -14.07 -15.14 -15.85
N LYS A 434 -14.99 -14.33 -15.30
CA LYS A 434 -15.60 -13.18 -15.97
C LYS A 434 -14.59 -12.12 -16.39
N SER A 435 -13.53 -11.90 -15.61
CA SER A 435 -12.51 -10.88 -15.87
C SER A 435 -11.30 -11.38 -16.68
N ALA A 436 -11.05 -12.70 -16.74
CA ALA A 436 -9.83 -13.28 -17.32
C ALA A 436 -9.50 -12.85 -18.77
N GLY A 437 -10.51 -12.46 -19.56
CA GLY A 437 -10.35 -12.03 -20.96
C GLY A 437 -10.37 -10.52 -21.19
N SER A 438 -10.40 -9.68 -20.14
CA SER A 438 -10.43 -8.21 -20.28
C SER A 438 -9.02 -7.61 -20.47
N ALA A 439 -8.98 -6.31 -20.73
CA ALA A 439 -7.73 -5.53 -20.75
C ALA A 439 -7.01 -5.51 -19.39
N ASN A 440 -7.74 -5.65 -18.29
CA ASN A 440 -7.20 -5.79 -16.93
C ASN A 440 -7.88 -6.99 -16.23
N PRO A 441 -7.35 -8.23 -16.36
CA PRO A 441 -7.84 -9.37 -15.59
C PRO A 441 -7.81 -9.06 -14.09
N PHE A 442 -8.93 -9.24 -13.40
CA PHE A 442 -9.06 -8.74 -12.03
C PHE A 442 -8.25 -9.57 -11.03
N VAL A 443 -7.61 -8.86 -10.11
CA VAL A 443 -7.22 -9.37 -8.81
C VAL A 443 -8.49 -9.49 -7.97
N VAL A 444 -8.91 -10.70 -7.64
CA VAL A 444 -10.18 -10.95 -6.91
C VAL A 444 -9.86 -11.43 -5.51
N SER A 445 -10.30 -10.68 -4.50
CA SER A 445 -10.19 -11.04 -3.08
C SER A 445 -11.57 -11.13 -2.44
N ASN A 446 -11.67 -11.85 -1.33
CA ASN A 446 -12.83 -11.75 -0.45
C ASN A 446 -12.44 -10.93 0.77
N ASP A 447 -13.02 -9.74 0.89
CA ASP A 447 -12.61 -8.75 1.89
C ASP A 447 -13.67 -8.56 2.97
N GLU A 448 -14.94 -8.87 2.67
CA GLU A 448 -15.98 -8.96 3.68
C GLU A 448 -16.76 -10.27 3.52
N GLN A 449 -17.02 -10.96 4.64
CA GLN A 449 -17.69 -12.26 4.63
C GLN A 449 -18.79 -12.38 5.68
N GLY A 450 -19.85 -13.09 5.31
CA GLY A 450 -20.95 -13.45 6.19
C GLY A 450 -22.04 -12.39 6.28
N LEU A 451 -22.60 -12.25 7.48
CA LEU A 451 -23.69 -11.32 7.76
C LEU A 451 -23.08 -10.04 8.36
N SER A 452 -23.56 -8.87 7.94
CA SER A 452 -23.02 -7.56 8.34
C SER A 452 -22.97 -7.35 9.86
N TRP A 453 -23.88 -7.96 10.62
CA TRP A 453 -23.86 -7.87 12.09
C TRP A 453 -22.90 -8.85 12.79
N LEU A 454 -22.34 -9.83 12.07
CA LEU A 454 -21.58 -10.95 12.64
C LEU A 454 -20.10 -10.97 12.20
N GLY A 455 -19.84 -10.85 10.90
CA GLY A 455 -18.49 -11.01 10.34
C GLY A 455 -17.82 -12.33 10.79
N VAL A 456 -16.55 -12.25 11.16
CA VAL A 456 -15.85 -13.26 11.98
C VAL A 456 -16.12 -12.95 13.46
N ASP A 457 -16.57 -13.94 14.24
CA ASP A 457 -16.77 -13.78 15.70
C ASP A 457 -15.42 -13.74 16.45
N ILE A 458 -15.42 -13.54 17.77
CA ILE A 458 -14.20 -13.58 18.61
C ILE A 458 -13.86 -15.01 19.06
N ASP A 459 -12.59 -15.24 19.39
CA ASP A 459 -12.06 -16.52 19.89
C ASP A 459 -12.78 -17.04 21.16
N LEU A 460 -13.46 -16.17 21.92
CA LEU A 460 -14.26 -16.58 23.08
C LEU A 460 -15.56 -17.29 22.69
N ASN A 461 -16.12 -16.96 21.52
CA ASN A 461 -17.38 -17.48 21.00
C ASN A 461 -17.15 -18.57 19.95
N ASP A 462 -16.21 -18.36 19.03
CA ASP A 462 -15.70 -19.38 18.11
C ASP A 462 -14.19 -19.60 18.33
N PRO A 463 -13.79 -20.41 19.33
CA PRO A 463 -12.38 -20.70 19.60
C PRO A 463 -11.68 -21.55 18.53
N ASN A 464 -12.40 -22.00 17.49
CA ASN A 464 -11.87 -22.90 16.48
C ASN A 464 -11.84 -22.28 15.08
N HIS A 465 -12.74 -21.34 14.79
CA HIS A 465 -12.97 -20.73 13.48
C HIS A 465 -13.12 -21.75 12.35
N ASP A 466 -13.66 -22.94 12.65
CA ASP A 466 -13.68 -24.06 11.69
C ASP A 466 -14.51 -23.71 10.44
N PHE A 467 -15.64 -23.01 10.61
CA PHE A 467 -16.50 -22.57 9.52
C PHE A 467 -15.88 -21.46 8.66
N ILE A 468 -15.20 -20.49 9.30
CA ILE A 468 -14.51 -19.40 8.60
C ILE A 468 -13.25 -19.92 7.89
N ARG A 469 -12.44 -20.78 8.54
CA ARG A 469 -11.27 -21.41 7.94
C ARG A 469 -11.65 -22.19 6.67
N THR A 470 -12.66 -23.05 6.76
CA THR A 470 -13.07 -23.91 5.64
C THR A 470 -13.61 -23.09 4.48
N ASN A 471 -14.67 -22.30 4.72
CA ASN A 471 -15.44 -21.68 3.65
C ASN A 471 -14.86 -20.33 3.17
N VAL A 472 -14.26 -19.53 4.05
CA VAL A 472 -13.73 -18.19 3.72
C VAL A 472 -12.28 -18.29 3.27
N LEU A 473 -11.39 -18.75 4.17
CA LEU A 473 -9.94 -18.77 3.94
C LEU A 473 -9.58 -19.79 2.84
N TRP A 474 -9.89 -21.08 3.04
CA TRP A 474 -9.60 -22.10 2.03
C TRP A 474 -10.51 -21.99 0.81
N GLY A 475 -11.78 -21.61 0.97
CA GLY A 475 -12.66 -21.31 -0.15
C GLY A 475 -12.07 -20.27 -1.12
N THR A 476 -11.58 -19.13 -0.61
CA THR A 476 -10.96 -18.07 -1.43
C THR A 476 -9.65 -18.53 -2.06
N LEU A 477 -8.74 -19.12 -1.27
CA LEU A 477 -7.43 -19.55 -1.76
C LEU A 477 -7.55 -20.63 -2.85
N MET A 478 -8.45 -21.60 -2.66
CA MET A 478 -8.61 -22.74 -3.57
C MET A 478 -9.40 -22.39 -4.84
N ALA A 479 -10.20 -21.32 -4.82
CA ALA A 479 -10.80 -20.73 -6.03
C ALA A 479 -9.75 -20.06 -6.95
N GLY A 480 -8.55 -19.78 -6.43
CA GLY A 480 -7.55 -18.95 -7.09
C GLY A 480 -7.72 -17.45 -6.82
N GLY A 481 -8.39 -17.08 -5.72
CA GLY A 481 -8.43 -15.71 -5.22
C GLY A 481 -7.07 -15.21 -4.76
N SER A 482 -6.92 -13.88 -4.69
CA SER A 482 -5.69 -13.19 -4.30
C SER A 482 -5.45 -13.14 -2.79
N GLY A 483 -6.46 -13.47 -1.98
CA GLY A 483 -6.36 -13.50 -0.52
C GLY A 483 -7.64 -13.04 0.17
N VAL A 484 -7.55 -12.87 1.49
CA VAL A 484 -8.68 -12.51 2.36
C VAL A 484 -8.33 -11.37 3.32
N GLU A 485 -9.30 -10.49 3.55
CA GLU A 485 -9.34 -9.55 4.67
C GLU A 485 -10.57 -9.88 5.52
N PHE A 486 -10.45 -9.86 6.84
CA PHE A 486 -11.53 -10.32 7.73
C PHE A 486 -12.31 -9.17 8.35
N TYR A 487 -13.56 -9.00 7.92
CA TYR A 487 -14.54 -8.15 8.58
C TYR A 487 -15.01 -8.72 9.93
N PHE A 488 -15.16 -7.87 10.95
CA PHE A 488 -15.46 -8.25 12.35
C PHE A 488 -16.94 -8.14 12.74
N GLY A 489 -17.81 -7.73 11.82
CA GLY A 489 -19.23 -7.50 12.09
C GLY A 489 -19.48 -6.18 12.81
N TRP A 490 -20.54 -5.48 12.44
CA TRP A 490 -20.99 -4.27 13.17
C TRP A 490 -21.31 -4.55 14.65
N GLY A 491 -21.76 -5.78 14.95
CA GLY A 491 -21.86 -6.33 16.31
C GLY A 491 -23.22 -6.96 16.65
N PHE A 492 -23.21 -7.88 17.60
CA PHE A 492 -24.41 -8.54 18.12
C PHE A 492 -25.32 -7.58 18.90
N ARG A 493 -26.33 -6.98 18.24
CA ARG A 493 -27.49 -6.41 18.98
C ARG A 493 -28.83 -6.28 18.28
N ARG A 494 -28.89 -5.92 16.99
CA ARG A 494 -30.18 -5.57 16.34
C ARG A 494 -30.30 -6.04 14.89
N HIS A 495 -30.98 -7.17 14.70
CA HIS A 495 -31.75 -7.44 13.47
C HIS A 495 -33.18 -7.94 13.72
N GLN A 496 -33.67 -7.95 14.98
CA GLN A 496 -34.99 -8.51 15.33
C GLN A 496 -36.04 -7.49 15.82
N THR A 497 -35.69 -6.23 16.15
CA THR A 497 -36.64 -5.30 16.82
C THR A 497 -36.96 -3.99 16.09
N GLY A 498 -36.32 -3.70 14.95
CA GLY A 498 -36.80 -2.67 14.00
C GLY A 498 -36.74 -1.20 14.43
N GLU A 499 -36.09 -0.87 15.56
CA GLU A 499 -35.95 0.51 16.04
C GLU A 499 -34.62 1.17 15.61
N LYS A 500 -34.66 2.48 15.36
CA LYS A 500 -33.51 3.29 14.93
C LYS A 500 -32.88 4.05 16.10
N GLY A 501 -31.55 3.95 16.23
CA GLY A 501 -30.73 4.78 17.12
C GLY A 501 -29.47 4.04 17.60
N PRO A 502 -28.30 4.72 17.72
CA PRO A 502 -27.08 4.10 18.24
C PRO A 502 -27.28 3.73 19.71
N THR A 503 -26.94 2.49 20.09
CA THR A 503 -27.28 1.92 21.40
C THR A 503 -26.07 1.21 22.02
N ILE A 504 -25.13 2.00 22.55
CA ILE A 504 -24.00 1.53 23.38
C ILE A 504 -24.58 1.09 24.75
N GLY A 505 -24.98 -0.18 24.88
CA GLY A 505 -25.70 -0.70 26.06
C GLY A 505 -27.15 -0.16 26.18
N ASN A 506 -28.10 -0.75 26.92
CA ASN A 506 -28.19 -2.11 27.51
C ASN A 506 -29.44 -2.83 26.87
N GLY A 507 -29.86 -4.06 27.17
CA GLY A 507 -29.47 -5.04 28.18
C GLY A 507 -29.91 -6.48 27.85
N ASP A 508 -29.32 -7.40 28.61
CA ASP A 508 -29.89 -8.62 29.19
C ASP A 508 -30.31 -9.79 28.28
N ARG A 509 -29.30 -10.55 27.87
CA ARG A 509 -29.14 -11.91 28.42
C ARG A 509 -27.76 -12.01 29.09
N GLU A 510 -27.71 -12.48 30.34
CA GLU A 510 -26.46 -12.53 31.14
C GLU A 510 -25.46 -13.61 30.69
N ASP A 511 -25.87 -14.53 29.81
CA ASP A 511 -25.20 -15.82 29.57
C ASP A 511 -24.43 -15.95 28.24
N VAL A 512 -24.42 -14.92 27.39
CA VAL A 512 -23.65 -14.91 26.14
C VAL A 512 -22.57 -13.82 26.17
N PRO A 513 -21.28 -14.14 25.99
CA PRO A 513 -20.23 -13.12 25.88
C PRO A 513 -20.40 -12.28 24.60
N TYR A 514 -20.63 -10.98 24.78
CA TYR A 514 -20.68 -10.02 23.67
C TYR A 514 -19.28 -9.48 23.39
N SER A 515 -18.84 -9.52 22.13
CA SER A 515 -17.60 -8.85 21.72
C SER A 515 -17.75 -7.33 21.82
N THR A 516 -16.83 -6.67 22.52
CA THR A 516 -16.60 -5.22 22.44
C THR A 516 -15.66 -4.83 21.30
N CYS A 517 -15.15 -5.80 20.53
CA CYS A 517 -14.34 -5.60 19.33
C CYS A 517 -15.20 -5.97 18.10
N SER A 518 -15.99 -5.00 17.65
CA SER A 518 -16.72 -5.01 16.39
C SER A 518 -15.97 -4.19 15.33
N ASP A 519 -16.51 -4.13 14.12
CA ASP A 519 -16.01 -3.28 13.05
C ASP A 519 -16.00 -1.76 13.39
N MET A 520 -16.78 -1.34 14.39
CA MET A 520 -16.80 0.05 14.87
C MET A 520 -15.97 0.29 16.13
N THR A 521 -15.65 -0.76 16.90
CA THR A 521 -15.14 -0.61 18.28
C THR A 521 -13.90 -1.47 18.57
N CYS A 522 -13.30 -2.12 17.56
CA CYS A 522 -12.18 -3.01 17.81
C CYS A 522 -10.84 -2.30 18.03
N GLU A 523 -10.42 -2.28 19.30
CA GLU A 523 -9.08 -1.83 19.69
C GLU A 523 -8.10 -3.00 19.92
N ASP A 524 -8.59 -4.24 19.99
CA ASP A 524 -7.76 -5.43 20.25
C ASP A 524 -8.01 -6.57 19.26
N PHE A 525 -7.17 -6.61 18.24
CA PHE A 525 -7.09 -7.67 17.23
C PHE A 525 -6.75 -9.05 17.80
N ARG A 526 -6.19 -9.14 19.02
CA ARG A 526 -5.93 -10.44 19.70
C ARG A 526 -7.22 -11.17 20.08
N SER A 527 -8.36 -10.48 20.07
CA SER A 527 -9.70 -11.09 20.19
C SER A 527 -9.97 -12.18 19.14
N ARG A 528 -9.21 -12.20 18.04
CA ARG A 528 -9.28 -13.18 16.94
C ARG A 528 -7.91 -13.82 16.64
N ASP A 529 -7.02 -13.91 17.65
CA ASP A 529 -5.64 -14.42 17.47
C ASP A 529 -5.60 -15.84 16.87
N THR A 530 -6.61 -16.67 17.18
CA THR A 530 -6.74 -18.03 16.63
C THR A 530 -7.05 -18.01 15.14
N MET A 531 -8.00 -17.18 14.67
CA MET A 531 -8.26 -17.02 13.23
C MET A 531 -6.98 -16.58 12.51
N PHE A 532 -6.34 -15.51 13.00
CA PHE A 532 -5.10 -15.01 12.40
C PHE A 532 -3.90 -15.97 12.55
N THR A 533 -3.92 -16.91 13.51
CA THR A 533 -2.99 -18.06 13.54
C THR A 533 -3.16 -18.89 12.28
N GLN A 534 -4.39 -19.35 12.03
CA GLN A 534 -4.74 -20.27 10.94
C GLN A 534 -4.48 -19.62 9.56
N VAL A 535 -4.74 -18.31 9.44
CA VAL A 535 -4.46 -17.52 8.25
C VAL A 535 -2.96 -17.43 7.96
N ASN A 536 -2.13 -17.13 8.97
CA ASN A 536 -0.67 -17.15 8.81
C ASN A 536 -0.14 -18.57 8.58
N LEU A 537 -0.78 -19.63 9.09
CA LEU A 537 -0.45 -21.02 8.76
C LEU A 537 -0.72 -21.32 7.27
N ALA A 538 -1.89 -20.93 6.73
CA ALA A 538 -2.22 -21.10 5.32
C ALA A 538 -1.27 -20.33 4.39
N TRP A 539 -0.96 -19.07 4.70
CA TRP A 539 0.02 -18.27 3.95
C TRP A 539 1.42 -18.91 3.97
N ARG A 540 1.89 -19.37 5.15
CA ARG A 540 3.16 -20.08 5.27
C ARG A 540 3.14 -21.40 4.49
N PHE A 541 2.04 -22.15 4.53
CA PHE A 541 1.90 -23.37 3.75
C PHE A 541 2.12 -23.10 2.26
N MET A 542 1.45 -22.09 1.69
CA MET A 542 1.57 -21.73 0.28
C MET A 542 3.01 -21.37 -0.09
N LYS A 543 3.67 -20.59 0.77
CA LYS A 543 5.03 -20.10 0.57
C LYS A 543 6.10 -21.18 0.76
N ASP A 544 6.13 -21.82 1.93
CA ASP A 544 7.21 -22.69 2.37
C ASP A 544 7.20 -24.02 1.58
N ASN A 545 6.01 -24.51 1.18
CA ASN A 545 5.85 -25.67 0.29
C ASN A 545 5.94 -25.32 -1.21
N ARG A 546 6.27 -24.06 -1.54
CA ARG A 546 6.46 -23.56 -2.92
C ARG A 546 5.28 -23.93 -3.82
N ILE A 547 4.08 -23.55 -3.39
CA ILE A 547 2.86 -23.71 -4.20
C ILE A 547 2.87 -22.64 -5.29
N PRO A 548 2.86 -22.99 -6.59
CA PRO A 548 2.91 -22.04 -7.68
C PRO A 548 1.51 -21.45 -7.97
N PHE A 549 0.86 -20.88 -6.94
CA PHE A 549 -0.55 -20.48 -6.96
C PHE A 549 -0.91 -19.54 -8.13
N TRP A 550 0.03 -18.67 -8.52
CA TRP A 550 -0.09 -17.76 -9.66
C TRP A 550 -0.26 -18.46 -11.03
N GLY A 551 0.08 -19.75 -11.12
CA GLY A 551 -0.07 -20.61 -12.29
C GLY A 551 -1.05 -21.76 -12.08
N MET A 552 -1.88 -21.69 -11.04
CA MET A 552 -2.92 -22.67 -10.69
C MET A 552 -4.32 -22.02 -10.81
N THR A 553 -5.34 -22.85 -11.00
CA THR A 553 -6.75 -22.42 -11.18
C THR A 553 -7.66 -23.30 -10.33
N GLY A 554 -8.80 -22.75 -9.86
CA GLY A 554 -9.85 -23.53 -9.18
C GLY A 554 -10.47 -24.55 -10.13
N SER A 555 -10.42 -25.83 -9.74
CA SER A 555 -10.75 -26.98 -10.58
C SER A 555 -11.58 -28.03 -9.82
N ASN A 556 -12.54 -27.61 -8.99
CA ASN A 556 -13.39 -28.51 -8.17
C ASN A 556 -14.09 -29.61 -9.00
N HIS A 557 -14.28 -29.40 -10.31
CA HIS A 557 -14.80 -30.39 -11.25
C HIS A 557 -13.94 -31.66 -11.41
N LEU A 558 -12.71 -31.68 -10.86
CA LEU A 558 -11.83 -32.84 -10.86
C LEU A 558 -12.19 -33.87 -9.78
N THR A 559 -13.03 -33.50 -8.80
CA THR A 559 -13.63 -34.37 -7.78
C THR A 559 -15.14 -34.43 -7.98
N GLU A 560 -15.79 -35.51 -7.52
CA GLU A 560 -17.27 -35.64 -7.59
C GLU A 560 -17.98 -35.03 -6.38
N GLN A 561 -17.28 -34.88 -5.25
CA GLN A 561 -17.81 -34.25 -4.05
C GLN A 561 -17.89 -32.73 -4.24
N LYS A 562 -19.05 -32.15 -3.96
CA LYS A 562 -19.31 -30.71 -4.15
C LYS A 562 -18.59 -29.82 -3.13
N ASP A 563 -18.32 -30.38 -1.95
CA ASP A 563 -17.70 -29.70 -0.82
C ASP A 563 -16.17 -29.89 -0.81
N ASP A 564 -15.60 -30.59 -1.80
CA ASP A 564 -14.16 -30.62 -2.03
C ASP A 564 -13.75 -29.38 -2.83
N PHE A 565 -12.77 -28.62 -2.33
CA PHE A 565 -12.13 -27.56 -3.10
C PHE A 565 -10.84 -28.07 -3.72
N VAL A 566 -10.68 -27.89 -5.04
CA VAL A 566 -9.52 -28.36 -5.79
C VAL A 566 -8.84 -27.17 -6.46
N PHE A 567 -7.54 -27.01 -6.24
CA PHE A 567 -6.74 -25.96 -6.87
C PHE A 567 -5.58 -26.60 -7.61
N ALA A 568 -5.53 -26.44 -8.92
CA ALA A 568 -4.69 -27.27 -9.78
C ALA A 568 -3.90 -26.48 -10.83
N LYS A 569 -2.68 -26.98 -11.08
CA LYS A 569 -1.98 -26.85 -12.34
C LYS A 569 -1.83 -28.27 -12.89
N GLU A 570 -2.78 -28.65 -13.74
CA GLU A 570 -2.96 -30.03 -14.16
C GLU A 570 -1.69 -30.65 -14.78
N GLY A 571 -1.42 -31.90 -14.43
CA GLY A 571 -0.19 -32.62 -14.82
C GLY A 571 1.08 -32.25 -14.05
N ASP A 572 1.01 -31.31 -13.10
CA ASP A 572 2.13 -30.81 -12.27
C ASP A 572 1.80 -30.85 -10.77
N ILE A 573 0.76 -30.15 -10.32
CA ILE A 573 0.34 -30.12 -8.91
C ILE A 573 -1.17 -29.93 -8.76
N TYR A 574 -1.76 -30.66 -7.83
CA TYR A 574 -3.13 -30.52 -7.36
C TYR A 574 -3.08 -30.36 -5.84
N LEU A 575 -3.77 -29.34 -5.33
CA LEU A 575 -4.20 -29.28 -3.95
C LEU A 575 -5.66 -29.72 -3.89
N VAL A 576 -6.00 -30.61 -2.98
CA VAL A 576 -7.39 -30.97 -2.69
C VAL A 576 -7.65 -30.74 -1.21
N TYR A 577 -8.57 -29.85 -0.91
CA TYR A 577 -9.02 -29.54 0.43
C TYR A 577 -10.39 -30.18 0.63
N THR A 578 -10.48 -31.11 1.59
CA THR A 578 -11.76 -31.72 1.99
C THR A 578 -11.98 -31.56 3.47
N PHE A 579 -13.20 -31.18 3.82
CA PHE A 579 -13.71 -31.01 5.18
C PHE A 579 -14.97 -31.85 5.41
N THR A 580 -15.17 -32.86 4.54
CA THR A 580 -16.23 -33.87 4.66
C THR A 580 -15.72 -35.08 5.45
N ASN A 581 -16.61 -35.81 6.11
CA ASN A 581 -16.28 -37.09 6.76
C ASN A 581 -16.14 -38.25 5.73
N THR A 582 -15.47 -38.01 4.60
CA THR A 582 -15.17 -39.04 3.60
C THR A 582 -13.91 -39.82 3.95
N THR A 583 -13.87 -41.11 3.59
CA THR A 583 -12.69 -41.99 3.76
C THR A 583 -11.81 -42.04 2.50
N THR A 584 -12.33 -41.59 1.36
CA THR A 584 -11.62 -41.51 0.08
C THR A 584 -12.03 -40.27 -0.71
N VAL A 585 -11.09 -39.77 -1.51
CA VAL A 585 -11.31 -38.72 -2.52
C VAL A 585 -10.98 -39.30 -3.89
N GLU A 586 -11.94 -39.24 -4.82
CA GLU A 586 -11.72 -39.62 -6.22
C GLU A 586 -11.26 -38.40 -7.03
N LEU A 587 -9.95 -38.27 -7.24
CA LEU A 587 -9.35 -37.16 -7.97
C LEU A 587 -9.04 -37.55 -9.42
N THR A 588 -9.55 -36.76 -10.36
CA THR A 588 -9.17 -36.85 -11.78
C THR A 588 -7.85 -36.12 -12.02
N VAL A 589 -6.84 -36.83 -12.54
CA VAL A 589 -5.51 -36.29 -12.87
C VAL A 589 -5.09 -36.60 -14.30
N VAL A 590 -4.07 -35.91 -14.82
CA VAL A 590 -3.46 -36.25 -16.11
C VAL A 590 -2.75 -37.60 -16.00
N GLY A 591 -3.00 -38.50 -16.96
CA GLY A 591 -2.46 -39.85 -16.96
C GLY A 591 -0.98 -39.95 -17.38
N LYS A 592 -0.47 -41.19 -17.44
CA LYS A 592 0.96 -41.53 -17.69
C LYS A 592 1.93 -40.73 -16.81
N THR A 593 1.49 -40.38 -15.61
CA THR A 593 2.20 -39.51 -14.68
C THR A 593 2.24 -40.15 -13.30
N THR A 594 3.43 -40.17 -12.70
CA THR A 594 3.64 -40.55 -11.31
C THR A 594 3.33 -39.36 -10.41
N TYR A 595 2.53 -39.56 -9.35
CA TYR A 595 2.23 -38.52 -8.36
C TYR A 595 2.65 -38.97 -6.95
N SER A 596 3.33 -38.09 -6.22
CA SER A 596 3.51 -38.20 -4.78
C SER A 596 2.34 -37.54 -4.05
N ILE A 597 1.80 -38.23 -3.05
CA ILE A 597 0.68 -37.76 -2.23
C ILE A 597 1.23 -37.43 -0.84
N GLN A 598 0.87 -36.26 -0.31
CA GLN A 598 1.17 -35.83 1.05
C GLN A 598 -0.07 -35.19 1.68
N TYR A 599 -0.17 -35.21 3.01
CA TYR A 599 -1.28 -34.65 3.78
C TYR A 599 -0.77 -33.57 4.73
N TRP A 600 -1.59 -32.54 4.96
CA TRP A 600 -1.29 -31.44 5.86
C TRP A 600 -2.50 -31.11 6.74
N ASN A 601 -2.25 -30.66 7.98
CA ASN A 601 -3.30 -30.23 8.91
C ASN A 601 -3.58 -28.73 8.69
N PRO A 602 -4.72 -28.35 8.09
CA PRO A 602 -5.09 -26.95 7.83
C PRO A 602 -5.40 -26.12 9.09
N LYS A 603 -5.75 -26.77 10.21
CA LYS A 603 -6.14 -26.12 11.46
C LYS A 603 -4.93 -25.77 12.36
N THR A 604 -3.95 -26.66 12.44
CA THR A 604 -2.78 -26.52 13.33
C THR A 604 -1.43 -26.48 12.62
N GLY A 605 -1.38 -26.83 11.33
CA GLY A 605 -0.19 -26.79 10.50
C GLY A 605 0.74 -27.99 10.70
N GLY A 606 2.03 -27.71 10.88
CA GLY A 606 3.08 -28.74 10.98
C GLY A 606 3.64 -29.20 9.63
N ASP A 607 4.39 -30.31 9.66
CA ASP A 607 5.07 -30.87 8.49
C ASP A 607 4.13 -31.69 7.59
N LEU A 608 4.45 -31.78 6.30
CA LEU A 608 3.73 -32.63 5.34
C LEU A 608 3.91 -34.13 5.68
N THR A 609 2.82 -34.81 5.98
CA THR A 609 2.80 -36.26 6.22
C THR A 609 2.81 -37.03 4.90
N TYR A 610 3.73 -37.98 4.72
CA TYR A 610 3.80 -38.80 3.50
C TYR A 610 2.59 -39.73 3.36
N GLY A 611 1.92 -39.65 2.21
CA GLY A 611 0.73 -40.45 1.87
C GLY A 611 0.99 -41.58 0.88
N GLY A 612 2.07 -41.52 0.11
CA GLY A 612 2.43 -42.55 -0.87
C GLY A 612 2.88 -41.98 -2.21
N VAL A 613 3.06 -42.87 -3.18
CA VAL A 613 3.26 -42.54 -4.60
C VAL A 613 2.34 -43.44 -5.43
N VAL A 614 1.63 -42.85 -6.38
CA VAL A 614 0.64 -43.53 -7.25
C VAL A 614 0.99 -43.27 -8.71
N MET A 615 0.92 -44.32 -9.54
CA MET A 615 0.97 -44.21 -10.99
C MET A 615 -0.42 -43.96 -11.54
N ALA A 616 -0.62 -42.85 -12.24
CA ALA A 616 -1.84 -42.59 -13.01
C ALA A 616 -1.76 -43.28 -14.37
N ASP A 617 -1.66 -44.61 -14.38
CA ASP A 617 -1.60 -45.39 -15.62
C ASP A 617 -2.93 -45.30 -16.39
N LEU A 618 -2.83 -45.22 -17.72
CA LEU A 618 -3.97 -45.01 -18.63
C LEU A 618 -4.53 -46.34 -19.14
N ILE A 619 -5.84 -46.35 -19.38
CA ILE A 619 -6.49 -47.33 -20.25
C ILE A 619 -6.46 -46.76 -21.68
N ASP A 620 -6.42 -47.61 -22.71
CA ASP A 620 -6.14 -47.21 -24.09
C ASP A 620 -7.04 -46.07 -24.61
N GLY A 621 -6.42 -44.96 -25.00
CA GLY A 621 -7.08 -43.78 -25.56
C GLY A 621 -7.42 -42.65 -24.58
N GLU A 622 -7.38 -42.89 -23.27
CA GLU A 622 -7.64 -41.85 -22.27
C GLU A 622 -6.47 -40.83 -22.16
N ILE A 623 -6.76 -39.62 -21.68
CA ILE A 623 -5.74 -38.58 -21.37
C ILE A 623 -5.67 -38.24 -19.87
N SER A 624 -6.72 -38.59 -19.13
CA SER A 624 -6.85 -38.41 -17.69
C SER A 624 -7.22 -39.73 -17.02
N ARG A 625 -7.05 -39.82 -15.70
CA ARG A 625 -7.31 -41.01 -14.90
C ARG A 625 -7.89 -40.59 -13.55
N LYS A 626 -8.96 -41.26 -13.09
CA LYS A 626 -9.43 -41.16 -11.70
C LYS A 626 -8.53 -41.97 -10.78
N MET A 627 -8.08 -41.33 -9.70
CA MET A 627 -7.28 -41.93 -8.63
C MET A 627 -8.06 -41.83 -7.32
N SER A 628 -8.17 -42.96 -6.63
CA SER A 628 -8.72 -43.03 -5.27
C SER A 628 -7.62 -42.70 -4.27
N ILE A 629 -7.78 -41.59 -3.54
CA ILE A 629 -6.84 -41.14 -2.50
C ILE A 629 -7.47 -41.42 -1.14
N PRO A 630 -6.85 -42.25 -0.28
CA PRO A 630 -7.38 -42.50 1.06
C PRO A 630 -7.25 -41.25 1.93
N VAL A 631 -8.35 -40.79 2.50
CA VAL A 631 -8.36 -39.76 3.55
C VAL A 631 -7.85 -40.39 4.83
N PRO A 632 -6.73 -39.91 5.42
CA PRO A 632 -6.30 -40.42 6.73
C PRO A 632 -7.32 -40.03 7.80
N GLU A 633 -7.56 -40.92 8.78
CA GLU A 633 -8.43 -40.61 9.91
C GLU A 633 -8.05 -39.29 10.59
N ALA A 634 -9.05 -38.55 11.08
CA ALA A 634 -8.84 -37.30 11.83
C ALA A 634 -7.88 -37.47 13.02
N SER A 635 -7.85 -38.67 13.63
CA SER A 635 -6.91 -39.09 14.68
C SER A 635 -5.42 -39.01 14.25
N ARG A 636 -5.14 -39.24 12.96
CA ARG A 636 -3.79 -39.31 12.37
C ARG A 636 -3.27 -37.96 11.88
N ILE A 637 -4.17 -37.03 11.53
CA ILE A 637 -3.83 -35.67 11.08
C ILE A 637 -3.97 -34.66 12.23
N GLY A 638 -4.90 -34.88 13.16
CA GLY A 638 -5.27 -33.94 14.22
C GLY A 638 -6.26 -32.85 13.77
N SER A 639 -7.07 -33.09 12.73
CA SER A 639 -8.18 -32.20 12.33
C SER A 639 -9.28 -32.97 11.58
N SER A 640 -10.48 -32.39 11.52
CA SER A 640 -11.61 -32.88 10.71
C SER A 640 -11.52 -32.49 9.24
N ASP A 641 -10.72 -31.48 8.91
CA ASP A 641 -10.38 -31.05 7.56
C ASP A 641 -8.93 -31.41 7.19
N VAL A 642 -8.69 -31.75 5.93
CA VAL A 642 -7.35 -32.11 5.41
C VAL A 642 -7.06 -31.40 4.10
N LEU A 643 -5.81 -30.96 3.96
CA LEU A 643 -5.25 -30.54 2.68
C LEU A 643 -4.34 -31.63 2.13
N MET A 644 -4.72 -32.19 0.98
CA MET A 644 -3.92 -33.14 0.20
C MET A 644 -3.06 -32.39 -0.81
N VAL A 645 -1.77 -32.74 -0.87
CA VAL A 645 -0.83 -32.24 -1.86
C VAL A 645 -0.46 -33.39 -2.79
N VAL A 646 -0.99 -33.35 -4.02
CA VAL A 646 -0.73 -34.34 -5.06
C VAL A 646 0.17 -33.70 -6.10
N ARG A 647 1.47 -34.01 -6.04
CA ARG A 647 2.49 -33.39 -6.89
C ARG A 647 3.13 -34.40 -7.82
N LYS A 648 3.43 -34.02 -9.06
CA LYS A 648 4.17 -34.85 -10.02
C LYS A 648 5.51 -35.28 -9.40
N ALA A 649 5.72 -36.59 -9.33
CA ALA A 649 6.97 -37.14 -8.84
C ALA A 649 8.03 -37.04 -9.94
N ASN A 650 9.03 -36.18 -9.73
CA ASN A 650 10.21 -36.14 -10.59
C ASN A 650 11.13 -37.31 -10.23
N TRP A 651 11.22 -38.34 -11.07
CA TRP A 651 12.13 -39.50 -10.90
C TRP A 651 13.61 -39.13 -11.16
N ARG A 652 14.12 -38.12 -10.43
CA ARG A 652 15.54 -37.72 -10.43
C ARG A 652 16.01 -37.28 -9.05
N SER A 653 15.90 -38.19 -8.08
CA SER A 653 16.94 -38.36 -7.06
C SER A 653 16.75 -39.70 -6.33
N GLY A 654 17.82 -40.50 -6.26
CA GLY A 654 18.00 -41.36 -5.08
C GLY A 654 18.06 -40.46 -3.84
N GLY A 655 17.63 -40.98 -2.68
CA GLY A 655 17.30 -40.15 -1.52
C GLY A 655 18.41 -39.21 -1.04
N PRO A 656 18.03 -38.29 -0.14
CA PRO A 656 18.63 -38.43 1.18
C PRO A 656 17.61 -38.48 2.30
N THR A 657 17.85 -39.39 3.24
CA THR A 657 17.38 -39.29 4.62
C THR A 657 17.93 -38.01 5.24
N SER A 658 17.06 -37.04 5.55
CA SER A 658 17.40 -35.93 6.44
C SER A 658 16.67 -36.06 7.78
N THR A 659 17.04 -37.08 8.56
CA THR A 659 16.83 -37.01 10.01
C THR A 659 17.63 -35.82 10.53
N ARG A 660 16.93 -34.74 10.95
CA ARG A 660 17.56 -33.63 11.68
C ARG A 660 18.17 -34.20 12.97
N LYS A 661 19.49 -34.41 12.98
CA LYS A 661 20.22 -34.57 14.23
C LYS A 661 20.10 -33.25 15.01
N ILE A 662 19.37 -33.29 16.11
CA ILE A 662 19.46 -32.28 17.15
C ILE A 662 20.91 -32.31 17.65
N VAL A 663 21.65 -31.23 17.41
CA VAL A 663 22.95 -31.00 18.07
C VAL A 663 22.67 -30.16 19.29
N ASN A 664 22.61 -30.80 20.45
CA ASN A 664 22.73 -30.10 21.72
C ASN A 664 24.15 -29.51 21.81
N GLY A 665 24.25 -28.19 21.91
CA GLY A 665 25.49 -27.46 22.11
C GLY A 665 25.34 -26.48 23.25
N ALA A 666 25.54 -26.96 24.48
CA ALA A 666 25.76 -26.08 25.63
C ALA A 666 27.26 -25.78 25.75
N GLY A 667 27.64 -24.52 25.98
CA GLY A 667 29.02 -24.18 26.33
C GLY A 667 29.46 -22.76 25.96
N VAL A 668 29.50 -21.90 26.98
CA VAL A 668 30.15 -20.57 27.07
C VAL A 668 29.49 -19.44 26.27
#